data_AF-A0A7G2SB46-F1
#
_entry.id   AF-A0A7G2SB46-F1
#
_cell.length_a   1.000
_cell.length_b   1.000
_cell.length_c   1.000
_cell.angle_alpha   90.00
_cell.angle_beta   90.00
_cell.angle_gamma   90.00
#
_symmetry.space_group_name_H-M   'P 1'
#
loop_
_entity.id
_entity.type
_entity.pdbx_description
1 polymer ?
#
loop_
_entity_poly.entity_id
_entity_poly.type
_entity_poly.pdbx_seq_one_letter_code
_entity_poly.pdbx_strand_id
1 'polypeptide(L)'
;LMPPEKVTHMDVSAQQVVSVAASLIPFLEHDDANRALMGSNMQRQAVPTLLADKPLVGTGMEANVARDSGVCVIAKRGGMIEFVDASRVVIRVNEEEMIAGEAGVDIYNLIKYTRSNQNTCINQKVLVNLGDKVGRGDVLADGPSTDGGELALGQNMRVAFMTWNGYNYEDSILLSERVLQEDRLTSIHIQELSCVARDTKLGAEEITADIPNVGEAALSKLDESGIVYIGAEVTAGDILVGKVTPKGETQLTPEEKLLRAIFGEKAADVKDSSLRVPSGTKGTVIDVQVFTRDGLEKDDRALAIEKAQLDAYRKDLKEEYKIFEEAARERIVRLLNGQESNGGGTTKRGDKLSDDVLSGLELVDLLDIQPTDEGIAERLSQIQVFLKEKSAEIDEKFAEKKRKLATGDELTTGVLKVVKVYLAVKRRIQPGDKMAGRHGNKGVVSNILPVEDMPHDANGVPVDVVLNPLGVPSRMNVGQILETHLGLAAKGLGEQIDKMLQQQRTIAELRIFLDKIYNKVGGEQEELDTLTDEEILVLAGNLRKGVPLATPVFDGAEEGQIKELLELAELPRTGQQILFDGRTGEQFDRPVTVGYMYMLKLNHLVDDKMHARSTGSYSLVTQQPLGGKAQFGGQRFGEMEVWALEAYGAAYTLQEMLTVKSDDVEGRTRIYKNIVDGNHYMDPGMPESFNVLTKEIRSLGINIELKNGD
;
A
#
# COMPACT_ATOMS: atom_id res chain seq x y z
N LEU A 1 1.43 -5.03 49.43
CA LEU A 1 2.24 -6.21 49.05
C LEU A 1 1.89 -7.36 49.98
N MET A 2 1.54 -8.53 49.44
CA MET A 2 1.32 -9.75 50.22
C MET A 2 2.66 -10.45 50.50
N PRO A 3 2.78 -11.25 51.58
CA PRO A 3 3.95 -12.10 51.79
C PRO A 3 4.16 -13.06 50.61
N PRO A 4 5.41 -13.35 50.18
CA PRO A 4 5.69 -14.25 49.07
C PRO A 4 5.01 -15.62 49.19
N GLU A 5 4.88 -16.14 50.41
CA GLU A 5 4.22 -17.41 50.73
C GLU A 5 2.71 -17.45 50.39
N LYS A 6 2.07 -16.28 50.24
CA LYS A 6 0.64 -16.15 49.91
C LYS A 6 0.38 -15.92 48.42
N VAL A 7 1.43 -15.79 47.60
CA VAL A 7 1.30 -15.58 46.15
C VAL A 7 0.93 -16.92 45.50
N THR A 8 -0.23 -16.98 44.86
CA THR A 8 -0.73 -18.22 44.22
C THR A 8 -0.48 -18.26 42.72
N HIS A 9 -0.40 -17.10 42.07
CA HIS A 9 -0.19 -16.95 40.64
C HIS A 9 0.76 -15.79 40.37
N MET A 10 1.41 -15.82 39.21
CA MET A 10 2.26 -14.76 38.69
C MET A 10 1.94 -14.56 37.21
N ASP A 11 2.03 -13.31 36.77
CA ASP A 11 1.84 -12.93 35.38
C ASP A 11 2.88 -13.62 34.48
N VAL A 12 2.46 -14.07 33.29
CA VAL A 12 3.34 -14.83 32.38
C VAL A 12 4.38 -13.92 31.73
N SER A 13 3.96 -12.71 31.35
CA SER A 13 4.81 -11.67 30.78
C SER A 13 4.18 -10.30 31.09
N ALA A 14 5.02 -9.27 31.21
CA ALA A 14 4.54 -7.89 31.36
C ALA A 14 3.68 -7.44 30.15
N GLN A 15 3.91 -8.02 28.97
CA GLN A 15 3.17 -7.71 27.75
C GLN A 15 1.74 -8.28 27.73
N GLN A 16 1.39 -9.24 28.60
CA GLN A 16 0.08 -9.90 28.57
C GLN A 16 -1.11 -8.94 28.81
N VAL A 17 -0.84 -7.77 29.41
CA VAL A 17 -1.85 -6.77 29.78
C VAL A 17 -2.27 -5.92 28.57
N VAL A 18 -1.43 -5.82 27.54
CA VAL A 18 -1.62 -4.90 26.41
C VAL A 18 -2.03 -5.63 25.13
N SER A 19 -2.77 -4.92 24.26
CA SER A 19 -3.10 -5.44 22.93
C SER A 19 -1.88 -5.42 22.00
N VAL A 20 -1.90 -6.22 20.94
CA VAL A 20 -0.84 -6.29 19.91
C VAL A 20 -0.46 -4.91 19.33
N ALA A 21 -1.43 -4.01 19.14
CA ALA A 21 -1.14 -2.67 18.60
C ALA A 21 -0.42 -1.76 19.63
N ALA A 22 -0.75 -1.92 20.91
CA ALA A 22 -0.09 -1.18 21.99
C ALA A 22 1.28 -1.78 22.31
N SER A 23 1.47 -3.09 22.15
CA SER A 23 2.75 -3.77 22.34
C SER A 23 3.82 -3.38 21.32
N LEU A 24 3.47 -2.68 20.23
CA LEU A 24 4.39 -2.16 19.20
C LEU A 24 4.89 -0.73 19.51
N ILE A 25 4.43 -0.13 20.61
CA ILE A 25 4.87 1.20 21.05
C ILE A 25 6.05 1.02 22.01
N PRO A 26 7.27 1.42 21.65
CA PRO A 26 8.40 1.42 22.58
C PRO A 26 8.16 2.45 23.67
N PHE A 27 8.74 2.28 24.87
CA PHE A 27 8.62 3.21 25.99
C PHE A 27 7.16 3.55 26.37
N LEU A 28 6.24 2.58 26.22
CA LEU A 28 4.82 2.78 26.51
C LEU A 28 4.57 3.19 27.97
N GLU A 29 5.41 2.72 28.88
CA GLU A 29 5.39 3.06 30.31
C GLU A 29 5.62 4.55 30.61
N HIS A 30 6.13 5.31 29.63
CA HIS A 30 6.41 6.75 29.73
C HIS A 30 5.36 7.63 29.02
N ASP A 31 4.29 7.04 28.51
CA ASP A 31 3.21 7.74 27.84
C ASP A 31 1.90 7.75 28.65
N ASP A 32 1.16 8.87 28.59
CA ASP A 32 -0.21 8.91 29.07
C ASP A 32 -1.10 7.90 28.32
N ALA A 33 -2.03 7.27 29.03
CA ALA A 33 -2.89 6.22 28.49
C ALA A 33 -3.73 6.69 27.28
N ASN A 34 -4.16 7.96 27.26
CA ASN A 34 -4.91 8.48 26.11
C ASN A 34 -4.01 8.61 24.87
N ARG A 35 -2.73 8.92 25.06
CA ARG A 35 -1.74 9.01 23.97
C ARG A 35 -1.38 7.64 23.45
N ALA A 36 -1.19 6.66 24.33
CA ALA A 36 -1.03 5.26 23.96
C ALA A 36 -2.21 4.73 23.11
N LEU A 37 -3.45 5.04 23.51
CA LEU A 37 -4.66 4.69 22.77
C LEU A 37 -4.66 5.35 21.38
N MET A 38 -4.36 6.64 21.32
CA MET A 38 -4.26 7.39 20.07
C MET A 38 -3.18 6.82 19.15
N GLY A 39 -1.99 6.52 19.68
CA GLY A 39 -0.87 5.91 18.98
C GLY A 39 -1.25 4.56 18.36
N SER A 40 -1.84 3.67 19.16
CA SER A 40 -2.32 2.36 18.70
C SER A 40 -3.35 2.49 17.58
N ASN A 41 -4.26 3.47 17.66
CA ASN A 41 -5.25 3.73 16.63
C ASN A 41 -4.66 4.32 15.34
N MET A 42 -3.63 5.14 15.45
CA MET A 42 -2.97 5.78 14.31
C MET A 42 -2.09 4.79 13.55
N GLN A 43 -1.42 3.87 14.23
CA GLN A 43 -0.66 2.80 13.58
C GLN A 43 -1.51 1.98 12.60
N ARG A 44 -2.77 1.68 12.97
CA ARG A 44 -3.73 0.97 12.09
C ARG A 44 -4.14 1.75 10.85
N GLN A 45 -3.86 3.05 10.80
CA GLN A 45 -4.18 3.95 9.68
C GLN A 45 -2.95 4.26 8.83
N ALA A 46 -1.79 3.71 9.16
CA ALA A 46 -0.56 3.91 8.40
C ALA A 46 -0.68 3.29 7.00
N VAL A 47 -0.30 4.04 5.98
CA VAL A 47 -0.28 3.58 4.60
C VAL A 47 1.10 3.02 4.27
N PRO A 48 1.19 1.85 3.64
CA PRO A 48 2.47 1.33 3.18
C PRO A 48 3.22 2.29 2.27
N THR A 49 4.46 2.59 2.65
CA THR A 49 5.39 3.37 1.84
C THR A 49 5.99 2.52 0.72
N LEU A 50 6.48 3.18 -0.34
CA LEU A 50 7.11 2.55 -1.50
C LEU A 50 8.33 1.70 -1.09
N LEU A 51 9.11 2.26 -0.17
CA LEU A 51 10.25 1.63 0.47
C LEU A 51 9.85 1.34 1.91
N ALA A 52 9.90 0.07 2.31
CA ALA A 52 9.76 -0.33 3.70
C ALA A 52 11.07 -0.03 4.43
N ASP A 53 10.97 0.35 5.70
CA ASP A 53 12.11 0.64 6.56
C ASP A 53 11.75 0.13 7.96
N LYS A 54 12.48 -0.90 8.42
CA LYS A 54 12.28 -1.46 9.77
C LYS A 54 12.52 -0.40 10.85
N PRO A 55 11.76 -0.42 11.96
CA PRO A 55 11.96 0.54 13.03
C PRO A 55 13.33 0.34 13.70
N LEU A 56 14.12 1.42 13.85
CA LEU A 56 15.37 1.36 14.60
C LEU A 56 15.14 1.12 16.10
N VAL A 57 13.98 1.54 16.60
CA VAL A 57 13.53 1.30 17.97
C VAL A 57 12.24 0.50 17.91
N GLY A 58 12.31 -0.80 18.09
CA GLY A 58 11.16 -1.70 18.10
C GLY A 58 10.80 -2.17 19.50
N THR A 59 9.92 -3.15 19.60
CA THR A 59 9.61 -3.86 20.87
C THR A 59 9.90 -5.36 20.80
N GLY A 60 10.22 -5.88 19.61
CA GLY A 60 10.38 -7.31 19.33
C GLY A 60 9.08 -7.98 18.87
N MET A 61 7.94 -7.29 19.00
CA MET A 61 6.65 -7.80 18.52
C MET A 61 6.48 -7.68 17.01
N GLU A 62 7.30 -6.86 16.35
CA GLU A 62 7.26 -6.60 14.92
C GLU A 62 7.39 -7.88 14.08
N ALA A 63 8.32 -8.77 14.45
CA ALA A 63 8.55 -10.03 13.76
C ALA A 63 7.35 -11.00 13.90
N ASN A 64 6.77 -11.09 15.10
CA ASN A 64 5.61 -11.95 15.36
C ASN A 64 4.39 -11.46 14.57
N VAL A 65 4.13 -10.15 14.58
CA VAL A 65 3.00 -9.56 13.84
C VAL A 65 3.15 -9.76 12.34
N ALA A 66 4.36 -9.55 11.80
CA ALA A 66 4.62 -9.76 10.37
C ALA A 66 4.40 -11.23 9.96
N ARG A 67 4.94 -12.19 10.72
CA ARG A 67 4.79 -13.63 10.44
C ARG A 67 3.34 -14.11 10.55
N ASP A 68 2.64 -13.76 11.63
CA ASP A 68 1.28 -14.25 11.90
C ASP A 68 0.20 -13.57 11.04
N SER A 69 0.51 -12.42 10.43
CA SER A 69 -0.43 -11.69 9.58
C SER A 69 -0.79 -12.41 8.27
N GLY A 70 0.04 -13.36 7.81
CA GLY A 70 -0.09 -14.02 6.51
C GLY A 70 0.25 -13.13 5.31
N VAL A 71 0.80 -11.94 5.55
CA VAL A 71 1.23 -11.01 4.49
C VAL A 71 2.63 -11.41 3.97
N CYS A 72 3.50 -11.87 4.85
CA CYS A 72 4.79 -12.45 4.50
C CYS A 72 4.63 -13.88 3.96
N VAL A 73 5.50 -14.26 3.02
CA VAL A 73 5.56 -15.65 2.52
C VAL A 73 6.54 -16.43 3.36
N ILE A 74 6.06 -17.46 4.04
CA ILE A 74 6.83 -18.26 4.99
C ILE A 74 7.13 -19.64 4.39
N ALA A 75 8.35 -20.13 4.62
CA ALA A 75 8.77 -21.47 4.25
C ALA A 75 8.03 -22.52 5.08
N LYS A 76 7.28 -23.41 4.40
CA LYS A 76 6.58 -24.53 5.05
C LYS A 76 7.55 -25.60 5.54
N ARG A 77 8.66 -25.78 4.82
CA ARG A 77 9.70 -26.78 5.04
C ARG A 77 11.07 -26.15 4.83
N GLY A 78 12.07 -26.67 5.55
CA GLY A 78 13.46 -26.27 5.38
C GLY A 78 14.08 -26.85 4.11
N GLY A 79 15.01 -26.11 3.54
CA GLY A 79 15.64 -26.48 2.28
C GLY A 79 16.68 -25.49 1.77
N MET A 80 17.12 -25.71 0.54
CA MET A 80 18.01 -24.81 -0.20
C MET A 80 17.23 -24.16 -1.34
N ILE A 81 17.50 -22.88 -1.58
CA ILE A 81 16.83 -22.14 -2.63
C ILE A 81 17.45 -22.48 -3.98
N GLU A 82 16.61 -23.01 -4.86
CA GLU A 82 17.01 -23.45 -6.19
C GLU A 82 16.79 -22.34 -7.24
N PHE A 83 15.65 -21.65 -7.13
CA PHE A 83 15.28 -20.59 -8.06
C PHE A 83 14.57 -19.43 -7.36
N VAL A 84 14.96 -18.21 -7.73
CA VAL A 84 14.39 -16.96 -7.24
C VAL A 84 14.06 -16.06 -8.42
N ASP A 85 12.82 -15.59 -8.46
CA ASP A 85 12.37 -14.50 -9.31
C ASP A 85 11.47 -13.54 -8.51
N ALA A 86 11.26 -12.33 -9.03
CA ALA A 86 10.37 -11.36 -8.43
C ALA A 86 8.91 -11.85 -8.31
N SER A 87 8.53 -12.88 -9.07
CA SER A 87 7.19 -13.48 -9.09
C SER A 87 7.06 -14.77 -8.28
N ARG A 88 8.14 -15.54 -8.11
CA ARG A 88 8.09 -16.86 -7.47
C ARG A 88 9.42 -17.25 -6.82
N VAL A 89 9.33 -18.08 -5.79
CA VAL A 89 10.48 -18.67 -5.09
C VAL A 89 10.33 -20.19 -5.07
N VAL A 90 11.40 -20.91 -5.36
CA VAL A 90 11.43 -22.37 -5.41
C VAL A 90 12.45 -22.88 -4.40
N ILE A 91 11.99 -23.76 -3.50
CA ILE A 91 12.82 -24.38 -2.46
C ILE A 91 12.95 -25.85 -2.75
N ARG A 92 14.18 -26.33 -2.79
CA ARG A 92 14.52 -27.75 -2.73
C ARG A 92 14.58 -28.18 -1.27
N VAL A 93 13.64 -29.04 -0.89
CA VAL A 93 13.42 -29.47 0.51
C VAL A 93 14.54 -30.40 0.96
N ASN A 94 14.91 -30.31 2.24
CA ASN A 94 15.87 -31.23 2.86
C ASN A 94 15.31 -32.66 2.94
N GLU A 95 16.19 -33.67 2.83
CA GLU A 95 15.78 -35.09 2.83
C GLU A 95 15.09 -35.52 4.13
N GLU A 96 15.40 -34.89 5.25
CA GLU A 96 14.84 -35.19 6.58
C GLU A 96 13.37 -34.76 6.72
N GLU A 97 12.97 -33.67 6.06
CA GLU A 97 11.60 -33.13 6.08
C GLU A 97 10.76 -33.63 4.89
N MET A 98 11.32 -34.54 4.10
CA MET A 98 10.71 -35.04 2.87
C MET A 98 9.72 -36.18 3.17
N ILE A 99 8.52 -36.08 2.60
CA ILE A 99 7.53 -37.16 2.66
C ILE A 99 7.82 -38.15 1.51
N ALA A 100 7.82 -39.44 1.82
CA ALA A 100 7.99 -40.50 0.82
C ALA A 100 6.90 -40.42 -0.26
N GLY A 101 7.31 -40.23 -1.51
CA GLY A 101 6.41 -40.10 -2.68
C GLY A 101 6.29 -38.70 -3.28
N GLU A 102 6.76 -37.63 -2.62
CA GLU A 102 6.74 -36.28 -3.18
C GLU A 102 8.01 -35.95 -3.99
N ALA A 103 7.96 -34.98 -4.91
CA ALA A 103 9.12 -34.52 -5.68
C ALA A 103 10.15 -33.70 -4.87
N GLY A 104 9.83 -33.30 -3.63
CA GLY A 104 10.80 -32.63 -2.74
C GLY A 104 11.08 -31.17 -3.10
N VAL A 105 10.15 -30.53 -3.82
CA VAL A 105 10.24 -29.10 -4.18
C VAL A 105 8.96 -28.38 -3.78
N ASP A 106 9.12 -27.22 -3.17
CA ASP A 106 8.04 -26.31 -2.82
C ASP A 106 8.12 -25.03 -3.67
N ILE A 107 7.01 -24.69 -4.33
CA ILE A 107 6.89 -23.49 -5.18
C ILE A 107 5.98 -22.48 -4.48
N TYR A 108 6.49 -21.26 -4.31
CA TYR A 108 5.80 -20.15 -3.68
C TYR A 108 5.57 -19.03 -4.70
N ASN A 109 4.31 -18.80 -5.10
CA ASN A 109 3.94 -17.72 -6.00
C ASN A 109 3.63 -16.44 -5.20
N LEU A 110 4.22 -15.32 -5.62
CA LEU A 110 4.13 -14.04 -4.93
C LEU A 110 3.02 -13.16 -5.52
N ILE A 111 2.36 -12.41 -4.64
CA ILE A 111 1.34 -11.43 -5.02
C ILE A 111 2.02 -10.13 -5.44
N LYS A 112 1.78 -9.68 -6.67
CA LYS A 112 2.35 -8.45 -7.23
C LYS A 112 1.27 -7.39 -7.43
N TYR A 113 1.57 -6.15 -7.03
CA TYR A 113 0.80 -4.92 -7.32
C TYR A 113 -0.73 -5.09 -7.33
N THR A 114 -1.29 -5.70 -6.29
CA THR A 114 -2.72 -5.95 -6.17
C THR A 114 -3.40 -4.90 -5.29
N ARG A 115 -4.64 -4.55 -5.62
CA ARG A 115 -5.45 -3.58 -4.86
C ARG A 115 -5.86 -4.14 -3.50
N SER A 116 -5.71 -3.33 -2.44
CA SER A 116 -6.32 -3.59 -1.13
C SER A 116 -7.72 -2.97 -1.02
N ASN A 117 -8.47 -3.36 0.01
CA ASN A 117 -9.79 -2.78 0.31
C ASN A 117 -9.77 -1.25 0.52
N GLN A 118 -8.66 -0.70 1.02
CA GLN A 118 -8.49 0.75 1.23
C GLN A 118 -7.80 1.44 0.04
N ASN A 119 -7.76 0.81 -1.13
CA ASN A 119 -7.08 1.30 -2.33
C ASN A 119 -5.56 1.47 -2.17
N THR A 120 -4.93 0.78 -1.21
CA THR A 120 -3.46 0.71 -1.10
C THR A 120 -2.93 -0.43 -1.96
N CYS A 121 -1.60 -0.50 -2.11
CA CYS A 121 -0.92 -1.53 -2.88
C CYS A 121 -0.47 -2.70 -1.98
N ILE A 122 -0.85 -3.92 -2.35
CA ILE A 122 -0.29 -5.16 -1.81
C ILE A 122 0.73 -5.67 -2.82
N ASN A 123 2.00 -5.71 -2.40
CA ASN A 123 3.09 -6.20 -3.24
C ASN A 123 4.09 -6.94 -2.35
N GLN A 124 4.41 -8.17 -2.73
CA GLN A 124 5.42 -8.98 -2.06
C GLN A 124 6.78 -8.84 -2.75
N LYS A 125 7.86 -8.76 -1.97
CA LYS A 125 9.24 -8.64 -2.45
C LYS A 125 10.07 -9.78 -1.88
N VAL A 126 10.85 -10.45 -2.74
CA VAL A 126 11.73 -11.53 -2.28
C VAL A 126 12.86 -10.97 -1.41
N LEU A 127 13.16 -11.68 -0.33
CA LEU A 127 14.27 -11.40 0.57
C LEU A 127 15.50 -12.27 0.31
N VAL A 128 15.25 -13.52 -0.05
CA VAL A 128 16.24 -14.58 -0.13
C VAL A 128 16.97 -14.61 -1.48
N ASN A 129 18.22 -15.07 -1.48
CA ASN A 129 19.05 -15.21 -2.66
C ASN A 129 19.16 -16.67 -3.13
N LEU A 130 19.63 -16.85 -4.36
CA LEU A 130 19.86 -18.18 -4.92
C LEU A 130 20.96 -18.90 -4.15
N GLY A 131 20.66 -20.11 -3.67
CA GLY A 131 21.58 -20.94 -2.90
C GLY A 131 21.52 -20.74 -1.38
N ASP A 132 20.73 -19.80 -0.86
CA ASP A 132 20.56 -19.64 0.59
C ASP A 132 19.91 -20.88 1.20
N LYS A 133 20.32 -21.21 2.44
CA LYS A 133 19.70 -22.27 3.25
C LYS A 133 18.62 -21.63 4.12
N VAL A 134 17.41 -22.18 4.07
CA VAL A 134 16.26 -21.70 4.82
C VAL A 134 15.72 -22.80 5.72
N GLY A 135 15.36 -22.43 6.95
CA GLY A 135 14.66 -23.28 7.91
C GLY A 135 13.15 -23.23 7.71
N ARG A 136 12.46 -24.18 8.33
CA ARG A 136 11.00 -24.15 8.44
C ARG A 136 10.57 -22.94 9.26
N GLY A 137 9.68 -22.11 8.72
CA GLY A 137 9.20 -20.90 9.38
C GLY A 137 9.94 -19.61 8.99
N ASP A 138 10.97 -19.70 8.14
CA ASP A 138 11.69 -18.52 7.67
C ASP A 138 10.89 -17.73 6.64
N VAL A 139 11.11 -16.41 6.62
CA VAL A 139 10.43 -15.49 5.70
C VAL A 139 11.18 -15.46 4.36
N LEU A 140 10.50 -15.88 3.30
CA LEU A 140 11.03 -15.93 1.93
C LEU A 140 10.80 -14.62 1.18
N ALA A 141 9.65 -14.00 1.42
CA ALA A 141 9.28 -12.74 0.81
C ALA A 141 8.53 -11.85 1.79
N ASP A 142 8.93 -10.58 1.82
CA ASP A 142 8.26 -9.51 2.54
C ASP A 142 6.96 -9.11 1.87
N GLY A 143 6.02 -8.64 2.67
CA GLY A 143 4.77 -8.03 2.25
C GLY A 143 4.81 -6.51 2.17
N PRO A 144 3.66 -5.86 1.92
CA PRO A 144 3.52 -4.43 2.17
C PRO A 144 3.80 -4.10 3.64
N SER A 145 4.62 -3.07 3.87
CA SER A 145 5.02 -2.63 5.22
C SER A 145 5.69 -3.72 6.06
N THR A 146 6.52 -4.56 5.44
CA THR A 146 7.48 -5.39 6.16
C THR A 146 8.87 -5.23 5.55
N ASP A 147 9.90 -5.38 6.38
CA ASP A 147 11.31 -5.30 5.99
C ASP A 147 12.11 -6.34 6.78
N GLY A 148 12.68 -7.33 6.10
CA GLY A 148 13.43 -8.41 6.73
C GLY A 148 12.57 -9.32 7.62
N GLY A 149 11.27 -9.44 7.33
CA GLY A 149 10.34 -10.20 8.17
C GLY A 149 9.87 -9.48 9.44
N GLU A 150 10.23 -8.20 9.61
CA GLU A 150 9.71 -7.32 10.67
C GLU A 150 8.64 -6.37 10.13
N LEU A 151 7.68 -5.98 10.97
CA LEU A 151 6.67 -4.99 10.63
C LEU A 151 7.29 -3.58 10.49
N ALA A 152 7.15 -3.01 9.30
CA ALA A 152 7.69 -1.71 8.89
C ALA A 152 6.57 -0.77 8.38
N LEU A 153 5.78 -0.20 9.30
CA LEU A 153 4.63 0.66 8.98
C LEU A 153 4.97 2.08 8.47
N GLY A 154 6.18 2.55 8.75
CA GLY A 154 6.63 3.92 8.53
C GLY A 154 8.12 3.97 8.20
N GLN A 155 8.78 5.07 8.53
CA GLN A 155 10.21 5.25 8.29
C GLN A 155 10.91 6.01 9.42
N ASN A 156 12.19 5.72 9.64
CA ASN A 156 13.00 6.38 10.65
C ASN A 156 13.49 7.74 10.15
N MET A 157 12.95 8.84 10.69
CA MET A 157 13.30 10.18 10.25
C MET A 157 14.20 10.87 11.27
N ARG A 158 15.16 11.67 10.79
CA ARG A 158 15.95 12.52 11.67
C ARG A 158 15.10 13.70 12.12
N VAL A 159 14.70 13.71 13.39
CA VAL A 159 13.83 14.71 14.00
C VAL A 159 14.62 15.66 14.89
N ALA A 160 14.28 16.95 14.86
CA ALA A 160 14.70 17.93 15.86
C ALA A 160 13.49 18.54 16.60
N PHE A 161 13.60 18.65 17.92
CA PHE A 161 12.58 19.30 18.75
C PHE A 161 12.91 20.77 18.99
N MET A 162 12.45 21.64 18.10
CA MET A 162 12.63 23.08 18.20
C MET A 162 11.52 23.83 17.48
N THR A 163 11.30 25.09 17.81
CA THR A 163 10.37 25.94 17.05
C THR A 163 11.04 26.47 15.79
N TRP A 164 10.34 26.49 14.66
CA TRP A 164 10.88 26.99 13.40
C TRP A 164 9.93 27.97 12.71
N ASN A 165 10.15 29.28 12.89
CA ASN A 165 9.44 30.37 12.20
C ASN A 165 7.90 30.24 12.15
N GLY A 166 7.28 29.56 13.12
CA GLY A 166 5.84 29.29 13.16
C GLY A 166 5.35 28.18 12.21
N TYR A 167 6.23 27.56 11.40
CA TYR A 167 5.83 26.47 10.50
C TYR A 167 5.39 25.22 11.25
N ASN A 168 5.90 24.98 12.45
CA ASN A 168 5.48 23.90 13.32
C ASN A 168 4.58 24.39 14.48
N TYR A 169 3.79 25.44 14.24
CA TYR A 169 2.80 25.92 15.21
C TYR A 169 1.75 24.83 15.51
N GLU A 170 1.28 24.76 16.76
CA GLU A 170 0.43 23.67 17.28
C GLU A 170 1.04 22.28 16.98
N ASP A 171 0.38 21.54 16.11
CA ASP A 171 0.69 20.18 15.68
C ASP A 171 1.17 20.12 14.23
N SER A 172 1.54 21.26 13.66
CA SER A 172 2.10 21.28 12.31
C SER A 172 3.49 20.65 12.28
N ILE A 173 3.77 19.93 11.21
CA ILE A 173 5.04 19.25 10.98
C ILE A 173 5.72 19.92 9.80
N LEU A 174 6.98 20.27 9.98
CA LEU A 174 7.85 20.79 8.94
C LEU A 174 8.69 19.64 8.38
N LEU A 175 8.71 19.49 7.05
CA LEU A 175 9.49 18.46 6.38
C LEU A 175 10.60 19.08 5.54
N SER A 176 11.72 18.37 5.42
CA SER A 176 12.77 18.63 4.45
C SER A 176 12.38 18.10 3.07
N GLU A 177 12.77 18.83 2.02
CA GLU A 177 12.65 18.39 0.63
C GLU A 177 13.40 17.09 0.37
N ARG A 178 14.47 16.80 1.15
CA ARG A 178 15.22 15.54 1.08
C ARG A 178 14.31 14.32 1.18
N VAL A 179 13.33 14.35 2.08
CA VAL A 179 12.35 13.26 2.29
C VAL A 179 11.53 12.99 1.03
N LEU A 180 11.24 14.05 0.26
CA LEU A 180 10.51 13.98 -1.00
C LEU A 180 11.39 13.47 -2.15
N GLN A 181 12.65 13.93 -2.20
CA GLN A 181 13.63 13.52 -3.21
C GLN A 181 13.99 12.03 -3.09
N GLU A 182 14.12 11.53 -1.86
CA GLU A 182 14.38 10.12 -1.57
C GLU A 182 13.12 9.23 -1.69
N ASP A 183 11.96 9.80 -2.07
CA ASP A 183 10.66 9.12 -2.25
C ASP A 183 10.24 8.27 -1.02
N ARG A 184 10.69 8.67 0.19
CA ARG A 184 10.55 7.94 1.45
C ARG A 184 9.10 7.75 1.89
N LEU A 185 8.31 8.82 1.87
CA LEU A 185 6.90 8.84 2.26
C LEU A 185 5.95 8.80 1.05
N THR A 186 6.42 8.24 -0.06
CA THR A 186 5.61 8.05 -1.26
C THR A 186 4.85 6.73 -1.15
N SER A 187 3.54 6.73 -1.44
CA SER A 187 2.68 5.53 -1.38
C SER A 187 2.09 5.22 -2.75
N ILE A 188 1.86 3.94 -3.03
CA ILE A 188 1.14 3.49 -4.24
C ILE A 188 -0.31 3.22 -3.86
N HIS A 189 -1.22 3.88 -4.57
CA HIS A 189 -2.66 3.65 -4.45
C HIS A 189 -3.19 3.03 -5.74
N ILE A 190 -4.03 2.01 -5.62
CA ILE A 190 -4.65 1.34 -6.76
C ILE A 190 -6.15 1.58 -6.68
N GLN A 191 -6.67 2.34 -7.64
CA GLN A 191 -8.09 2.66 -7.75
C GLN A 191 -8.74 1.74 -8.79
N GLU A 192 -9.86 1.13 -8.43
CA GLU A 192 -10.70 0.40 -9.38
C GLU A 192 -11.79 1.34 -9.89
N LEU A 193 -11.80 1.57 -11.20
CA LEU A 193 -12.82 2.36 -11.88
C LEU A 193 -13.62 1.42 -12.79
N SER A 194 -14.93 1.37 -12.61
CA SER A 194 -15.80 0.45 -13.35
C SER A 194 -16.74 1.21 -14.29
N CYS A 195 -16.78 0.81 -15.56
CA CYS A 195 -17.77 1.22 -16.54
C CYS A 195 -18.78 0.08 -16.73
N VAL A 196 -20.08 0.40 -16.66
CA VAL A 196 -21.17 -0.57 -16.82
C VAL A 196 -21.99 -0.17 -18.04
N ALA A 197 -22.10 -1.08 -18.99
CA ALA A 197 -22.98 -0.97 -20.16
C ALA A 197 -24.29 -1.72 -19.88
N ARG A 198 -25.40 -1.01 -19.97
CA ARG A 198 -26.73 -1.53 -19.63
C ARG A 198 -27.64 -1.59 -20.85
N ASP A 199 -28.60 -2.49 -20.79
CA ASP A 199 -29.73 -2.48 -21.70
C ASP A 199 -30.77 -1.47 -21.18
N THR A 200 -31.05 -0.45 -21.99
CA THR A 200 -32.03 0.58 -21.64
C THR A 200 -33.29 0.43 -22.49
N LYS A 201 -34.38 1.08 -22.07
CA LYS A 201 -35.64 1.05 -22.84
C LYS A 201 -35.50 1.63 -24.27
N LEU A 202 -34.50 2.49 -24.50
CA LEU A 202 -34.25 3.14 -25.78
C LEU A 202 -33.27 2.34 -26.66
N GLY A 203 -32.65 1.30 -26.12
CA GLY A 203 -31.62 0.49 -26.77
C GLY A 203 -30.49 0.12 -25.82
N ALA A 204 -29.63 -0.77 -26.28
CA ALA A 204 -28.43 -1.16 -25.57
C ALA A 204 -27.41 -0.02 -25.53
N GLU A 205 -26.75 0.18 -24.38
CA GLU A 205 -25.53 0.98 -24.33
C GLU A 205 -24.35 0.19 -24.91
N GLU A 206 -23.54 0.85 -25.73
CA GLU A 206 -22.40 0.24 -26.40
C GLU A 206 -21.09 0.81 -25.87
N ILE A 207 -20.08 -0.06 -25.79
CA ILE A 207 -18.70 0.33 -25.52
C ILE A 207 -18.00 0.40 -26.88
N THR A 208 -17.59 1.62 -27.27
CA THR A 208 -17.01 1.90 -28.59
C THR A 208 -16.07 3.09 -28.51
N ALA A 209 -15.10 3.13 -29.43
CA ALA A 209 -14.21 4.28 -29.63
C ALA A 209 -14.90 5.44 -30.38
N ASP A 210 -16.02 5.20 -31.06
CA ASP A 210 -16.77 6.23 -31.80
C ASP A 210 -17.63 7.07 -30.85
N ILE A 211 -17.02 8.09 -30.26
CA ILE A 211 -17.65 8.96 -29.25
C ILE A 211 -17.98 10.33 -29.88
N PRO A 212 -19.24 10.81 -29.80
CA PRO A 212 -19.62 12.08 -30.40
C PRO A 212 -18.91 13.26 -29.74
N ASN A 213 -18.48 14.24 -30.53
CA ASN A 213 -17.88 15.51 -30.10
C ASN A 213 -16.55 15.37 -29.33
N VAL A 214 -15.83 14.26 -29.50
CA VAL A 214 -14.50 14.04 -28.91
C VAL A 214 -13.44 14.11 -30.01
N GLY A 215 -12.38 14.90 -29.80
CA GLY A 215 -11.28 15.01 -30.77
C GLY A 215 -10.36 13.78 -30.76
N GLU A 216 -9.69 13.53 -31.89
CA GLU A 216 -8.79 12.37 -32.07
C GLU A 216 -7.70 12.26 -31.00
N ALA A 217 -7.21 13.39 -30.48
CA ALA A 217 -6.19 13.40 -29.42
C ALA A 217 -6.65 12.67 -28.14
N ALA A 218 -7.93 12.78 -27.78
CA ALA A 218 -8.48 12.10 -26.61
C ALA A 218 -8.76 10.61 -26.87
N LEU A 219 -8.96 10.23 -28.14
CA LEU A 219 -9.15 8.84 -28.57
C LEU A 219 -7.83 8.09 -28.73
N SER A 220 -6.70 8.79 -28.87
CA SER A 220 -5.36 8.18 -29.08
C SER A 220 -4.94 7.15 -28.04
N LYS A 221 -5.51 7.21 -26.83
CA LYS A 221 -5.20 6.29 -25.71
C LYS A 221 -6.13 5.08 -25.66
N LEU A 222 -7.19 5.05 -26.47
CA LEU A 222 -8.16 3.97 -26.56
C LEU A 222 -7.80 3.02 -27.69
N ASP A 223 -8.11 1.75 -27.51
CA ASP A 223 -8.07 0.75 -28.57
C ASP A 223 -9.31 0.85 -29.48
N GLU A 224 -9.34 0.00 -30.52
CA GLU A 224 -10.45 -0.06 -31.48
C GLU A 224 -11.80 -0.40 -30.82
N SER A 225 -11.77 -1.10 -29.66
CA SER A 225 -12.96 -1.40 -28.86
C SER A 225 -13.38 -0.26 -27.92
N GLY A 226 -12.62 0.85 -27.87
CA GLY A 226 -12.90 1.98 -27.00
C GLY A 226 -12.40 1.82 -25.56
N ILE A 227 -11.43 0.94 -25.31
CA ILE A 227 -10.87 0.66 -23.98
C ILE A 227 -9.41 1.14 -23.92
N VAL A 228 -9.00 1.73 -22.80
CA VAL A 228 -7.63 2.23 -22.61
C VAL A 228 -6.58 1.12 -22.65
N TYR A 229 -5.41 1.41 -23.22
CA TYR A 229 -4.26 0.51 -23.21
C TYR A 229 -3.67 0.31 -21.80
N ILE A 230 -3.23 -0.91 -21.51
CA ILE A 230 -2.45 -1.23 -20.30
C ILE A 230 -1.07 -0.56 -20.43
N GLY A 231 -0.65 0.16 -19.40
CA GLY A 231 0.59 0.96 -19.38
C GLY A 231 0.41 2.41 -19.79
N ALA A 232 -0.79 2.83 -20.24
CA ALA A 232 -1.03 4.23 -20.58
C ALA A 232 -0.99 5.14 -19.33
N GLU A 233 -0.28 6.25 -19.43
CA GLU A 233 -0.36 7.33 -18.44
C GLU A 233 -1.58 8.22 -18.73
N VAL A 234 -2.44 8.36 -17.72
CA VAL A 234 -3.69 9.08 -17.83
C VAL A 234 -3.77 10.19 -16.80
N THR A 235 -4.39 11.30 -17.21
CA THR A 235 -4.65 12.48 -16.39
C THR A 235 -6.13 12.69 -16.20
N ALA A 236 -6.50 13.51 -15.21
CA ALA A 236 -7.87 13.91 -14.96
C ALA A 236 -8.61 14.33 -16.25
N GLY A 237 -9.78 13.74 -16.50
CA GLY A 237 -10.61 14.02 -17.68
C GLY A 237 -10.38 13.13 -18.90
N ASP A 238 -9.26 12.38 -18.93
CA ASP A 238 -8.99 11.40 -19.98
C ASP A 238 -10.05 10.28 -19.96
N ILE A 239 -10.37 9.76 -21.14
CA ILE A 239 -11.35 8.68 -21.30
C ILE A 239 -10.64 7.34 -21.06
N LEU A 240 -11.19 6.54 -20.15
CA LEU A 240 -10.71 5.18 -19.87
C LEU A 240 -11.50 4.13 -20.64
N VAL A 241 -12.81 4.33 -20.75
CA VAL A 241 -13.72 3.44 -21.47
C VAL A 241 -14.76 4.31 -22.18
N GLY A 242 -14.73 4.29 -23.51
CA GLY A 242 -15.72 4.92 -24.36
C GLY A 242 -17.07 4.24 -24.20
N LYS A 243 -18.09 5.00 -23.82
CA LYS A 243 -19.46 4.48 -23.69
C LYS A 243 -20.44 5.46 -24.32
N VAL A 244 -21.32 4.92 -25.14
CA VAL A 244 -22.40 5.67 -25.79
C VAL A 244 -23.76 5.14 -25.33
N THR A 245 -24.64 6.06 -24.96
CA THR A 245 -26.02 5.75 -24.57
C THR A 245 -26.97 6.27 -25.66
N PRO A 246 -27.89 5.44 -26.18
CA PRO A 246 -28.90 5.90 -27.12
C PRO A 246 -29.78 6.98 -26.48
N LYS A 247 -29.97 8.09 -27.19
CA LYS A 247 -30.76 9.24 -26.75
C LYS A 247 -32.03 9.32 -27.58
N GLY A 248 -33.17 9.54 -26.91
CA GLY A 248 -34.43 9.81 -27.62
C GLY A 248 -34.41 11.15 -28.35
N GLU A 249 -35.27 11.31 -29.34
CA GLU A 249 -35.44 12.57 -30.07
C GLU A 249 -35.83 13.70 -29.09
N THR A 250 -34.98 14.72 -29.03
CA THR A 250 -35.24 15.92 -28.20
C THR A 250 -35.69 17.05 -29.11
N GLN A 251 -36.77 17.74 -28.74
CA GLN A 251 -37.21 18.93 -29.46
C GLN A 251 -36.20 20.07 -29.20
N LEU A 252 -35.38 20.35 -30.21
CA LEU A 252 -34.41 21.43 -30.19
C LEU A 252 -35.10 22.80 -30.24
N THR A 253 -34.50 23.80 -29.61
CA THR A 253 -34.97 25.19 -29.71
C THR A 253 -34.78 25.75 -31.12
N PRO A 254 -35.51 26.80 -31.53
CA PRO A 254 -35.32 27.43 -32.84
C PRO A 254 -33.86 27.86 -33.10
N GLU A 255 -33.15 28.32 -32.08
CA GLU A 255 -31.76 28.74 -32.15
C GLU A 255 -30.82 27.56 -32.43
N GLU A 256 -30.99 26.43 -31.73
CA GLU A 256 -30.22 25.21 -31.95
C GLU A 256 -30.50 24.61 -33.33
N LYS A 257 -31.76 24.66 -33.79
CA LYS A 257 -32.15 24.23 -35.14
C LYS A 257 -31.46 25.06 -36.20
N LEU A 258 -31.42 26.39 -36.02
CA LEU A 258 -30.75 27.30 -36.95
C LEU A 258 -29.25 27.04 -36.98
N LEU A 259 -28.60 26.89 -35.82
CA LEU A 259 -27.17 26.60 -35.74
C LEU A 259 -26.81 25.30 -36.47
N ARG A 260 -27.57 24.23 -36.27
CA ARG A 260 -27.35 22.96 -36.99
C ARG A 260 -27.60 23.08 -38.49
N ALA A 261 -28.59 23.88 -38.89
CA ALA A 261 -28.84 24.15 -40.30
C ALA A 261 -27.69 24.93 -40.96
N ILE A 262 -27.03 25.83 -40.22
CA ILE A 262 -25.87 26.61 -40.70
C ILE A 262 -24.61 25.74 -40.78
N PHE A 263 -24.29 24.97 -39.73
CA PHE A 263 -23.07 24.18 -39.66
C PHE A 263 -23.17 22.79 -40.31
N GLY A 264 -24.39 22.36 -40.68
CA GLY A 264 -24.62 21.04 -41.27
C GLY A 264 -24.40 19.88 -40.29
N GLU A 265 -24.28 20.16 -38.98
CA GLU A 265 -24.09 19.15 -37.95
C GLU A 265 -25.39 18.34 -37.76
N LYS A 266 -25.33 17.04 -38.05
CA LYS A 266 -26.43 16.12 -37.76
C LYS A 266 -26.60 15.97 -36.25
N ALA A 267 -27.84 15.75 -35.81
CA ALA A 267 -28.07 15.30 -34.44
C ALA A 267 -27.35 13.98 -34.22
N ALA A 268 -26.45 13.92 -33.24
CA ALA A 268 -26.00 12.64 -32.74
C ALA A 268 -27.16 12.00 -31.96
N ASP A 269 -27.61 10.82 -32.41
CA ASP A 269 -28.65 10.02 -31.75
C ASP A 269 -28.14 9.35 -30.46
N VAL A 270 -26.85 9.54 -30.15
CA VAL A 270 -26.15 8.97 -29.00
C VAL A 270 -25.57 10.07 -28.12
N LYS A 271 -25.50 9.79 -26.81
CA LYS A 271 -24.89 10.65 -25.80
C LYS A 271 -23.61 9.99 -25.27
N ASP A 272 -22.56 10.79 -25.10
CA ASP A 272 -21.35 10.37 -24.37
C ASP A 272 -21.68 10.11 -22.88
N SER A 273 -21.49 8.88 -22.46
CA SER A 273 -21.60 8.40 -21.07
C SER A 273 -20.33 7.65 -20.63
N SER A 274 -19.21 7.97 -21.27
CA SER A 274 -17.90 7.34 -21.09
C SER A 274 -17.36 7.48 -19.67
N LEU A 275 -16.58 6.48 -19.26
CA LEU A 275 -15.82 6.52 -18.01
C LEU A 275 -14.58 7.39 -18.19
N ARG A 276 -14.45 8.41 -17.34
CA ARG A 276 -13.30 9.33 -17.33
C ARG A 276 -12.53 9.25 -16.03
N VAL A 277 -11.24 9.58 -16.09
CA VAL A 277 -10.39 9.66 -14.89
C VAL A 277 -10.93 10.75 -13.96
N PRO A 278 -11.10 10.47 -12.65
CA PRO A 278 -11.53 11.46 -11.67
C PRO A 278 -10.64 12.70 -11.65
N SER A 279 -11.24 13.85 -11.35
CA SER A 279 -10.51 15.12 -11.22
C SER A 279 -9.42 15.04 -10.15
N GLY A 280 -8.24 15.57 -10.45
CA GLY A 280 -7.10 15.57 -9.53
C GLY A 280 -6.30 14.27 -9.46
N THR A 281 -6.70 13.22 -10.19
CA THR A 281 -5.96 11.97 -10.24
C THR A 281 -5.07 11.89 -11.48
N LYS A 282 -3.81 11.51 -11.28
CA LYS A 282 -2.86 11.13 -12.34
C LYS A 282 -2.29 9.76 -12.02
N GLY A 283 -2.26 8.86 -12.99
CA GLY A 283 -1.75 7.52 -12.76
C GLY A 283 -1.51 6.74 -14.04
N THR A 284 -1.06 5.51 -13.86
CA THR A 284 -0.80 4.56 -14.95
C THR A 284 -1.81 3.43 -14.87
N VAL A 285 -2.41 3.07 -16.00
CA VAL A 285 -3.32 1.93 -16.08
C VAL A 285 -2.50 0.64 -15.95
N ILE A 286 -2.76 -0.15 -14.91
CA ILE A 286 -2.00 -1.39 -14.63
C ILE A 286 -2.68 -2.64 -15.14
N ASP A 287 -4.01 -2.67 -15.12
CA ASP A 287 -4.80 -3.83 -15.51
C ASP A 287 -6.18 -3.40 -15.99
N VAL A 288 -6.75 -4.18 -16.90
CA VAL A 288 -8.09 -3.99 -17.43
C VAL A 288 -8.79 -5.34 -17.52
N GLN A 289 -9.95 -5.45 -16.87
CA GLN A 289 -10.77 -6.65 -16.84
C GLN A 289 -12.11 -6.37 -17.52
N VAL A 290 -12.49 -7.23 -18.46
CA VAL A 290 -13.75 -7.13 -19.20
C VAL A 290 -14.60 -8.33 -18.83
N PHE A 291 -15.79 -8.07 -18.28
CA PHE A 291 -16.79 -9.08 -17.96
C PHE A 291 -17.93 -8.95 -18.95
N THR A 292 -18.26 -10.05 -19.61
CA THR A 292 -19.32 -10.12 -20.63
C THR A 292 -20.40 -11.08 -20.17
N ARG A 293 -21.67 -10.65 -20.28
CA ARG A 293 -22.80 -11.51 -19.95
C ARG A 293 -22.86 -12.72 -20.89
N ASP A 294 -23.25 -13.85 -20.32
CA ASP A 294 -23.47 -15.08 -21.08
C ASP A 294 -24.52 -14.90 -22.20
N GLY A 295 -24.20 -15.37 -23.41
CA GLY A 295 -25.03 -15.24 -24.60
C GLY A 295 -24.78 -14.01 -25.50
N LEU A 296 -23.90 -13.08 -25.12
CA LEU A 296 -23.42 -12.00 -25.99
C LEU A 296 -22.11 -12.37 -26.69
N GLU A 297 -21.91 -11.87 -27.91
CA GLU A 297 -20.62 -11.97 -28.59
C GLU A 297 -19.55 -11.16 -27.84
N LYS A 298 -18.37 -11.76 -27.68
CA LYS A 298 -17.22 -11.13 -27.03
C LYS A 298 -16.51 -10.21 -28.02
N ASP A 299 -16.12 -9.02 -27.57
CA ASP A 299 -15.33 -8.09 -28.38
C ASP A 299 -13.92 -8.64 -28.65
N ASP A 300 -13.26 -8.12 -29.68
CA ASP A 300 -11.87 -8.46 -30.02
C ASP A 300 -10.93 -8.27 -28.83
N ARG A 301 -11.13 -7.21 -28.03
CA ARG A 301 -10.36 -6.96 -26.82
C ARG A 301 -10.58 -8.02 -25.75
N ALA A 302 -11.82 -8.46 -25.55
CA ALA A 302 -12.14 -9.50 -24.57
C ALA A 302 -11.52 -10.85 -24.98
N LEU A 303 -11.58 -11.20 -26.26
CA LEU A 303 -10.94 -12.40 -26.82
C LEU A 303 -9.42 -12.34 -26.70
N ALA A 304 -8.81 -11.18 -26.95
CA ALA A 304 -7.37 -10.97 -26.79
C ALA A 304 -6.92 -11.15 -25.34
N ILE A 305 -7.65 -10.59 -24.37
CA ILE A 305 -7.37 -10.72 -22.94
C ILE A 305 -7.52 -12.19 -22.51
N GLU A 306 -8.60 -12.87 -22.91
CA GLU A 306 -8.83 -14.28 -22.58
C GLU A 306 -7.69 -15.17 -23.11
N LYS A 307 -7.29 -14.96 -24.37
CA LYS A 307 -6.17 -15.70 -24.97
C LYS A 307 -4.85 -15.42 -24.24
N ALA A 308 -4.55 -14.16 -23.92
CA ALA A 308 -3.34 -13.79 -23.19
C ALA A 308 -3.30 -14.42 -21.79
N GLN A 309 -4.43 -14.45 -21.08
CA GLN A 309 -4.55 -15.11 -19.77
C GLN A 309 -4.36 -16.64 -19.88
N LEU A 310 -4.93 -17.27 -20.91
CA LEU A 310 -4.75 -18.70 -21.15
C LEU A 310 -3.31 -19.07 -21.51
N ASP A 311 -2.67 -18.27 -22.36
CA ASP A 311 -1.28 -18.49 -22.78
C ASP A 311 -0.31 -18.29 -21.60
N ALA A 312 -0.52 -17.26 -20.78
CA ALA A 312 0.25 -17.03 -19.56
C ALA A 312 0.09 -18.18 -18.56
N TYR A 313 -1.15 -18.58 -18.27
CA TYR A 313 -1.43 -19.67 -17.34
C TYR A 313 -0.87 -21.01 -17.83
N ARG A 314 -0.92 -21.27 -19.15
CA ARG A 314 -0.30 -22.45 -19.75
C ARG A 314 1.21 -22.44 -19.60
N LYS A 315 1.84 -21.27 -19.75
CA LYS A 315 3.29 -21.12 -19.57
C LYS A 315 3.67 -21.40 -18.11
N ASP A 316 2.94 -20.83 -17.16
CA ASP A 316 3.18 -21.03 -15.72
C ASP A 316 3.07 -22.51 -15.33
N LEU A 317 2.02 -23.20 -15.77
CA LEU A 317 1.83 -24.63 -15.51
C LEU A 317 2.93 -25.52 -16.13
N LYS A 318 3.40 -25.16 -17.33
CA LYS A 318 4.51 -25.89 -17.98
C LYS A 318 5.83 -25.69 -17.25
N GLU A 319 6.10 -24.48 -16.77
CA GLU A 319 7.29 -24.19 -15.98
C GLU A 319 7.23 -24.89 -14.62
N GLU A 320 6.07 -24.90 -13.96
CA GLU A 320 5.83 -25.67 -12.74
C GLU A 320 6.14 -27.16 -12.96
N TYR A 321 5.62 -27.76 -14.03
CA TYR A 321 5.91 -29.14 -14.38
C TYR A 321 7.40 -29.37 -14.64
N LYS A 322 8.06 -28.46 -15.37
CA LYS A 322 9.48 -28.56 -15.69
C LYS A 322 10.36 -28.54 -14.44
N ILE A 323 10.02 -27.72 -13.45
CA ILE A 323 10.72 -27.67 -12.15
C ILE A 323 10.58 -29.00 -11.42
N PHE A 324 9.37 -29.57 -11.39
CA PHE A 324 9.16 -30.90 -10.81
C PHE A 324 9.90 -32.00 -11.58
N GLU A 325 9.99 -31.89 -12.90
CA GLU A 325 10.72 -32.82 -13.77
C GLU A 325 12.22 -32.79 -13.50
N GLU A 326 12.82 -31.59 -13.43
CA GLU A 326 14.25 -31.39 -13.12
C GLU A 326 14.59 -31.91 -11.71
N ALA A 327 13.74 -31.65 -10.71
CA ALA A 327 13.93 -32.16 -9.36
C ALA A 327 13.79 -33.68 -9.25
N ALA A 328 12.80 -34.26 -9.93
CA ALA A 328 12.66 -35.71 -10.01
C ALA A 328 13.87 -36.34 -10.71
N ARG A 329 14.40 -35.69 -11.76
CA ARG A 329 15.63 -36.11 -12.44
C ARG A 329 16.82 -36.15 -11.49
N GLU A 330 17.10 -35.05 -10.77
CA GLU A 330 18.20 -35.01 -9.80
C GLU A 330 18.10 -36.14 -8.78
N ARG A 331 16.87 -36.40 -8.30
CA ARG A 331 16.62 -37.46 -7.33
C ARG A 331 16.87 -38.85 -7.90
N ILE A 332 16.39 -39.12 -9.11
CA ILE A 332 16.62 -40.40 -9.80
C ILE A 332 18.13 -40.62 -10.00
N VAL A 333 18.85 -39.59 -10.44
CA VAL A 333 20.31 -39.64 -10.61
C VAL A 333 21.01 -39.97 -9.29
N ARG A 334 20.65 -39.30 -8.17
CA ARG A 334 21.24 -39.62 -6.85
C ARG A 334 20.92 -41.03 -6.36
N LEU A 335 19.69 -41.51 -6.56
CA LEU A 335 19.29 -42.86 -6.15
C LEU A 335 19.98 -43.96 -6.99
N LEU A 336 20.26 -43.67 -8.27
CA LEU A 336 20.89 -44.60 -9.20
C LEU A 336 22.43 -44.53 -9.16
N ASN A 337 23.03 -43.44 -8.67
CA ASN A 337 24.49 -43.28 -8.62
C ASN A 337 25.14 -44.35 -7.72
N GLY A 338 26.00 -45.18 -8.31
CA GLY A 338 26.70 -46.27 -7.61
C GLY A 338 25.96 -47.61 -7.55
N GLN A 339 24.77 -47.72 -8.14
CA GLN A 339 23.99 -48.96 -8.22
C GLN A 339 24.28 -49.77 -9.49
N GLU A 340 24.04 -51.08 -9.44
CA GLU A 340 24.05 -51.97 -10.62
C GLU A 340 22.62 -52.08 -11.17
N SER A 341 22.46 -52.01 -12.49
CA SER A 341 21.16 -52.16 -13.15
C SER A 341 20.89 -53.61 -13.55
N ASN A 342 19.64 -54.06 -13.41
CA ASN A 342 19.15 -55.34 -13.93
C ASN A 342 18.73 -55.26 -15.42
N GLY A 343 18.96 -54.11 -16.06
CA GLY A 343 18.49 -53.75 -17.40
C GLY A 343 17.32 -52.76 -17.36
N GLY A 344 17.16 -51.99 -18.44
CA GLY A 344 16.14 -50.94 -18.56
C GLY A 344 16.69 -49.71 -19.29
N GLY A 345 15.93 -49.19 -20.25
CA GLY A 345 16.41 -48.16 -21.20
C GLY A 345 17.59 -48.63 -22.06
N THR A 346 18.66 -47.83 -22.11
CA THR A 346 19.91 -48.07 -22.86
C THR A 346 20.98 -48.87 -22.09
N THR A 347 20.72 -49.29 -20.84
CA THR A 347 21.71 -49.99 -19.99
C THR A 347 21.58 -51.52 -20.02
N LYS A 348 22.70 -52.24 -19.89
CA LYS A 348 22.74 -53.72 -19.83
C LYS A 348 22.84 -54.20 -18.38
N ARG A 349 22.39 -55.43 -18.16
CA ARG A 349 22.44 -56.11 -16.85
C ARG A 349 23.88 -56.15 -16.31
N GLY A 350 24.11 -55.51 -15.16
CA GLY A 350 25.41 -55.43 -14.49
C GLY A 350 26.25 -54.19 -14.83
N ASP A 351 25.73 -53.22 -15.59
CA ASP A 351 26.41 -51.94 -15.80
C ASP A 351 26.39 -51.11 -14.51
N LYS A 352 27.56 -50.55 -14.15
CA LYS A 352 27.68 -49.59 -13.04
C LYS A 352 27.21 -48.22 -13.51
N LEU A 353 26.16 -47.72 -12.87
CA LEU A 353 25.60 -46.41 -13.14
C LEU A 353 26.55 -45.35 -12.54
N SER A 354 27.25 -44.62 -13.42
CA SER A 354 28.13 -43.50 -13.07
C SER A 354 27.50 -42.18 -13.52
N ASP A 355 27.83 -41.07 -12.86
CA ASP A 355 27.25 -39.73 -13.14
C ASP A 355 27.34 -39.31 -14.61
N ASP A 356 28.39 -39.73 -15.33
CA ASP A 356 28.58 -39.44 -16.75
C ASP A 356 27.57 -40.15 -17.66
N VAL A 357 27.11 -41.35 -17.28
CA VAL A 357 26.11 -42.13 -18.04
C VAL A 357 24.70 -41.63 -17.74
N LEU A 358 24.44 -41.21 -16.50
CA LEU A 358 23.15 -40.75 -16.02
C LEU A 358 22.80 -39.33 -16.50
N SER A 359 23.80 -38.46 -16.70
CA SER A 359 23.61 -37.09 -17.17
C SER A 359 23.22 -36.98 -18.65
N GLY A 360 23.55 -37.99 -19.49
CA GLY A 360 23.25 -38.01 -20.93
C GLY A 360 21.88 -38.59 -21.33
N LEU A 361 21.10 -39.15 -20.40
CA LEU A 361 19.83 -39.81 -20.68
C LEU A 361 18.62 -38.88 -20.46
N GLU A 362 17.57 -39.06 -21.27
CA GLU A 362 16.29 -38.37 -21.07
C GLU A 362 15.53 -38.97 -19.87
N LEU A 363 14.61 -38.20 -19.29
CA LEU A 363 13.85 -38.60 -18.09
C LEU A 363 13.06 -39.90 -18.30
N VAL A 364 12.57 -40.10 -19.52
CA VAL A 364 11.83 -41.31 -19.92
C VAL A 364 12.75 -42.53 -19.83
N ASP A 365 13.97 -42.42 -20.34
CA ASP A 365 14.95 -43.51 -20.31
C ASP A 365 15.47 -43.78 -18.88
N LEU A 366 15.55 -42.75 -18.04
CA LEU A 366 15.94 -42.86 -16.62
C LEU A 366 14.87 -43.57 -15.76
N LEU A 367 13.59 -43.33 -16.05
CA LEU A 367 12.47 -43.96 -15.34
C LEU A 367 12.30 -45.45 -15.70
N ASP A 368 12.80 -45.87 -16.86
CA ASP A 368 12.73 -47.26 -17.33
C ASP A 368 13.87 -48.15 -16.78
N ILE A 369 14.85 -47.58 -16.06
CA ILE A 369 15.95 -48.34 -15.44
C ILE A 369 15.45 -49.15 -14.24
N GLN A 370 15.69 -50.46 -14.25
CA GLN A 370 15.39 -51.33 -13.10
C GLN A 370 16.64 -51.55 -12.24
N PRO A 371 16.72 -50.98 -11.03
CA PRO A 371 17.83 -51.23 -10.11
C PRO A 371 17.76 -52.63 -9.50
N THR A 372 18.90 -53.09 -8.97
CA THR A 372 19.00 -54.42 -8.34
C THR A 372 18.37 -54.43 -6.93
N ASP A 373 18.29 -53.27 -6.26
CA ASP A 373 17.70 -53.10 -4.93
C ASP A 373 16.18 -52.89 -4.99
N GLU A 374 15.42 -53.78 -4.33
CA GLU A 374 13.95 -53.73 -4.25
C GLU A 374 13.44 -52.42 -3.59
N GLY A 375 14.17 -51.87 -2.61
CA GLY A 375 13.78 -50.63 -1.94
C GLY A 375 13.92 -49.39 -2.82
N ILE A 376 14.84 -49.42 -3.79
CA ILE A 376 15.03 -48.32 -4.76
C ILE A 376 14.05 -48.47 -5.92
N ALA A 377 13.77 -49.70 -6.36
CA ALA A 377 12.75 -49.98 -7.36
C ALA A 377 11.36 -49.50 -6.90
N GLU A 378 11.00 -49.70 -5.63
CA GLU A 378 9.74 -49.19 -5.07
C GLU A 378 9.70 -47.66 -5.09
N ARG A 379 10.79 -46.98 -4.69
CA ARG A 379 10.88 -45.50 -4.70
C ARG A 379 10.81 -44.92 -6.12
N LEU A 380 11.45 -45.55 -7.10
CA LEU A 380 11.34 -45.16 -8.51
C LEU A 380 9.91 -45.30 -9.03
N SER A 381 9.22 -46.38 -8.67
CA SER A 381 7.81 -46.56 -9.02
C SER A 381 6.91 -45.48 -8.41
N GLN A 382 7.17 -45.07 -7.15
CA GLN A 382 6.45 -43.98 -6.49
C GLN A 382 6.66 -42.63 -7.18
N ILE A 383 7.90 -42.31 -7.57
CA ILE A 383 8.20 -41.08 -8.33
C ILE A 383 7.49 -41.09 -9.70
N GLN A 384 7.45 -42.23 -10.38
CA GLN A 384 6.77 -42.36 -11.66
C GLN A 384 5.25 -42.17 -11.54
N VAL A 385 4.64 -42.71 -10.48
CA VAL A 385 3.22 -42.51 -10.17
C VAL A 385 2.96 -41.03 -9.87
N PHE A 386 3.79 -40.40 -9.03
CA PHE A 386 3.67 -38.98 -8.68
C PHE A 386 3.73 -38.07 -9.91
N LEU A 387 4.70 -38.27 -10.82
CA LEU A 387 4.83 -37.45 -12.04
C LEU A 387 3.62 -37.61 -12.98
N LYS A 388 3.06 -38.81 -13.09
CA LYS A 388 1.84 -39.05 -13.87
C LYS A 388 0.64 -38.36 -13.23
N GLU A 389 0.45 -38.51 -11.92
CA GLU A 389 -0.63 -37.81 -11.19
C GLU A 389 -0.51 -36.29 -11.31
N LYS A 390 0.70 -35.73 -11.18
CA LYS A 390 0.94 -34.29 -11.34
C LYS A 390 0.67 -33.78 -12.75
N SER A 391 1.05 -34.53 -13.79
CA SER A 391 0.71 -34.15 -15.17
C SER A 391 -0.82 -34.10 -15.38
N ALA A 392 -1.55 -35.10 -14.85
CA ALA A 392 -3.01 -35.13 -14.94
C ALA A 392 -3.66 -33.98 -14.15
N GLU A 393 -3.14 -33.66 -12.95
CA GLU A 393 -3.60 -32.52 -12.14
C GLU A 393 -3.39 -31.18 -12.87
N ILE A 394 -2.26 -31.01 -13.56
CA ILE A 394 -1.96 -29.81 -14.34
C ILE A 394 -2.89 -29.67 -15.54
N ASP A 395 -3.15 -30.76 -16.27
CA ASP A 395 -4.08 -30.76 -17.40
C ASP A 395 -5.52 -30.48 -16.93
N GLU A 396 -5.93 -31.02 -15.78
CA GLU A 396 -7.22 -30.74 -15.17
C GLU A 396 -7.34 -29.27 -14.76
N LYS A 397 -6.32 -28.71 -14.08
CA LYS A 397 -6.25 -27.28 -13.73
C LYS A 397 -6.35 -26.38 -14.96
N PHE A 398 -5.68 -26.73 -16.06
CA PHE A 398 -5.76 -26.00 -17.31
C PHE A 398 -7.16 -26.08 -17.93
N ALA A 399 -7.75 -27.27 -17.99
CA ALA A 399 -9.09 -27.49 -18.51
C ALA A 399 -10.15 -26.74 -17.68
N GLU A 400 -10.02 -26.74 -16.36
CA GLU A 400 -10.93 -26.03 -15.46
C GLU A 400 -10.82 -24.52 -15.65
N LYS A 401 -9.60 -23.97 -15.73
CA LYS A 401 -9.37 -22.54 -15.98
C LYS A 401 -9.93 -22.13 -17.35
N LYS A 402 -9.69 -22.94 -18.38
CA LYS A 402 -10.25 -22.73 -19.72
C LYS A 402 -11.77 -22.74 -19.71
N ARG A 403 -12.39 -23.68 -19.00
CA ARG A 403 -13.85 -23.73 -18.83
C ARG A 403 -14.37 -22.45 -18.15
N LYS A 404 -13.75 -22.02 -17.05
CA LYS A 404 -14.14 -20.82 -16.30
C LYS A 404 -14.05 -19.53 -17.13
N LEU A 405 -13.04 -19.40 -17.99
CA LEU A 405 -12.89 -18.23 -18.86
C LEU A 405 -13.82 -18.27 -20.09
N ALA A 406 -14.11 -19.46 -20.59
CA ALA A 406 -15.02 -19.66 -21.71
C ALA A 406 -16.47 -19.43 -21.32
N THR A 407 -16.88 -19.85 -20.12
CA THR A 407 -18.22 -19.57 -19.56
C THR A 407 -18.37 -18.07 -19.31
N GLY A 408 -19.44 -17.47 -19.82
CA GLY A 408 -19.74 -16.05 -19.59
C GLY A 408 -19.99 -15.73 -18.11
N ASP A 409 -19.81 -14.46 -17.73
CA ASP A 409 -19.97 -14.04 -16.35
C ASP A 409 -21.45 -13.83 -15.99
N GLU A 410 -21.82 -14.20 -14.76
CA GLU A 410 -23.14 -13.90 -14.20
C GLU A 410 -23.22 -12.42 -13.78
N LEU A 411 -23.68 -11.57 -14.71
CA LEU A 411 -23.92 -10.15 -14.46
C LEU A 411 -25.34 -9.87 -13.97
N THR A 412 -25.53 -8.74 -13.29
CA THR A 412 -26.84 -8.32 -12.79
C THR A 412 -27.83 -8.07 -13.93
N THR A 413 -29.12 -8.24 -13.65
CA THR A 413 -30.18 -8.12 -14.66
C THR A 413 -30.14 -6.77 -15.38
N GLY A 414 -30.07 -6.82 -16.71
CA GLY A 414 -29.99 -5.62 -17.55
C GLY A 414 -28.58 -5.06 -17.74
N VAL A 415 -27.55 -5.65 -17.14
CA VAL A 415 -26.15 -5.35 -17.46
C VAL A 415 -25.67 -6.27 -18.58
N LEU A 416 -25.11 -5.68 -19.63
CA LEU A 416 -24.58 -6.42 -20.78
C LEU A 416 -23.09 -6.71 -20.59
N LYS A 417 -22.35 -5.69 -20.15
CA LYS A 417 -20.88 -5.72 -20.03
C LYS A 417 -20.40 -4.82 -18.91
N VAL A 418 -19.35 -5.24 -18.22
CA VAL A 418 -18.65 -4.44 -17.21
C VAL A 418 -17.17 -4.40 -17.55
N VAL A 419 -16.61 -3.20 -17.66
CA VAL A 419 -15.17 -3.00 -17.82
C VAL A 419 -14.62 -2.40 -16.54
N LYS A 420 -13.67 -3.07 -15.91
CA LYS A 420 -12.94 -2.57 -14.74
C LYS A 420 -11.54 -2.17 -15.17
N VAL A 421 -11.16 -0.94 -14.86
CA VAL A 421 -9.84 -0.38 -15.11
C VAL A 421 -9.17 -0.14 -13.77
N TYR A 422 -7.98 -0.70 -13.57
CA TYR A 422 -7.17 -0.48 -12.39
C TYR A 422 -6.13 0.59 -12.68
N LEU A 423 -6.22 1.69 -11.93
CA LEU A 423 -5.34 2.84 -12.06
C LEU A 423 -4.38 2.88 -10.86
N ALA A 424 -3.07 2.75 -11.12
CA ALA A 424 -2.04 2.95 -10.11
C ALA A 424 -1.63 4.42 -10.04
N VAL A 425 -1.75 5.00 -8.85
CA VAL A 425 -1.49 6.40 -8.54
C VAL A 425 -0.34 6.45 -7.53
N LYS A 426 0.78 7.04 -7.93
CA LYS A 426 1.91 7.32 -7.02
C LYS A 426 1.63 8.62 -6.28
N ARG A 427 1.35 8.53 -4.98
CA ARG A 427 1.05 9.68 -4.12
C ARG A 427 2.24 10.06 -3.26
N ARG A 428 2.88 11.16 -3.61
CA ARG A 428 3.95 11.77 -2.81
C ARG A 428 3.39 12.43 -1.55
N ILE A 429 4.25 12.73 -0.59
CA ILE A 429 3.86 13.54 0.58
C ILE A 429 3.74 15.01 0.15
N GLN A 430 2.74 15.71 0.67
CA GLN A 430 2.54 17.13 0.38
C GLN A 430 1.93 17.87 1.57
N PRO A 431 2.00 19.22 1.61
CA PRO A 431 1.34 20.01 2.63
C PRO A 431 -0.16 19.68 2.73
N GLY A 432 -0.64 19.52 3.97
CA GLY A 432 -2.00 19.06 4.27
C GLY A 432 -2.12 17.56 4.55
N ASP A 433 -1.14 16.74 4.15
CA ASP A 433 -1.12 15.34 4.52
C ASP A 433 -0.89 15.15 6.02
N LYS A 434 -1.42 14.05 6.55
CA LYS A 434 -1.36 13.75 7.98
C LYS A 434 -0.29 12.71 8.29
N MET A 435 0.59 13.06 9.22
CA MET A 435 1.60 12.17 9.75
C MET A 435 1.39 11.96 11.25
N ALA A 436 1.95 10.88 11.77
CA ALA A 436 2.00 10.63 13.20
C ALA A 436 3.22 9.80 13.58
N GLY A 437 3.69 9.91 14.82
CA GLY A 437 4.54 8.89 15.45
C GLY A 437 3.70 7.86 16.20
N ARG A 438 4.37 6.90 16.83
CA ARG A 438 3.72 5.82 17.61
C ARG A 438 3.16 6.29 18.96
N HIS A 439 3.63 7.42 19.46
CA HIS A 439 3.31 7.99 20.78
C HIS A 439 2.08 8.93 20.78
N GLY A 440 1.18 8.79 19.80
CA GLY A 440 -0.02 9.63 19.67
C GLY A 440 0.26 11.10 19.34
N ASN A 441 1.47 11.41 18.85
CA ASN A 441 1.88 12.69 18.29
C ASN A 441 1.45 12.78 16.83
N LYS A 442 0.28 13.37 16.59
CA LYS A 442 -0.31 13.54 15.27
C LYS A 442 -0.08 14.95 14.77
N GLY A 443 0.27 15.09 13.50
CA GLY A 443 0.46 16.39 12.90
C GLY A 443 0.11 16.45 11.43
N VAL A 444 0.00 17.68 10.93
CA VAL A 444 -0.27 17.98 9.52
C VAL A 444 0.96 18.63 8.93
N VAL A 445 1.41 18.14 7.78
CA VAL A 445 2.53 18.76 7.07
C VAL A 445 2.13 20.18 6.68
N SER A 446 2.81 21.19 7.21
CA SER A 446 2.50 22.59 6.93
C SER A 446 3.27 23.12 5.73
N ASN A 447 4.56 22.77 5.65
CA ASN A 447 5.45 23.19 4.58
C ASN A 447 6.56 22.16 4.36
N ILE A 448 7.12 22.18 3.15
CA ILE A 448 8.30 21.41 2.76
C ILE A 448 9.39 22.43 2.44
N LEU A 449 10.46 22.44 3.23
CA LEU A 449 11.57 23.39 3.04
C LEU A 449 12.69 22.77 2.20
N PRO A 450 13.39 23.57 1.39
CA PRO A 450 14.63 23.16 0.75
C PRO A 450 15.66 22.67 1.78
N VAL A 451 16.57 21.80 1.35
CA VAL A 451 17.53 21.14 2.24
C VAL A 451 18.50 22.15 2.87
N GLU A 452 18.89 23.18 2.11
CA GLU A 452 19.75 24.28 2.54
C GLU A 452 19.12 25.17 3.62
N ASP A 453 17.79 25.24 3.66
CA ASP A 453 17.05 26.05 4.63
C ASP A 453 16.85 25.30 5.96
N MET A 454 17.11 23.99 6.00
CA MET A 454 16.90 23.17 7.17
C MET A 454 18.02 23.36 8.21
N PRO A 455 17.70 23.30 9.51
CA PRO A 455 18.74 23.24 10.53
C PRO A 455 19.63 22.02 10.32
N HIS A 456 20.94 22.20 10.49
CA HIS A 456 21.96 21.18 10.30
C HIS A 456 22.92 21.12 11.48
N ASP A 457 23.60 19.98 11.63
CA ASP A 457 24.62 19.79 12.68
C ASP A 457 26.00 20.32 12.28
N ALA A 458 26.98 20.19 13.19
CA ALA A 458 28.36 20.58 12.93
C ALA A 458 29.04 19.82 11.78
N ASN A 459 28.50 18.67 11.38
CA ASN A 459 28.98 17.87 10.25
C ASN A 459 28.29 18.26 8.92
N GLY A 460 27.40 19.25 8.94
CA GLY A 460 26.64 19.70 7.78
C GLY A 460 25.48 18.78 7.39
N VAL A 461 25.11 17.82 8.25
CA VAL A 461 23.98 16.93 7.98
C VAL A 461 22.69 17.65 8.40
N PRO A 462 21.72 17.87 7.49
CA PRO A 462 20.46 18.52 7.81
C PRO A 462 19.51 17.58 8.57
N VAL A 463 18.51 18.18 9.22
CA VAL A 463 17.39 17.48 9.86
C VAL A 463 16.29 17.19 8.82
N ASP A 464 15.60 16.05 8.94
CA ASP A 464 14.52 15.67 8.02
C ASP A 464 13.17 16.27 8.43
N VAL A 465 12.92 16.35 9.74
CA VAL A 465 11.63 16.79 10.31
C VAL A 465 11.86 17.68 11.53
N VAL A 466 11.14 18.79 11.62
CA VAL A 466 11.17 19.66 12.81
C VAL A 466 9.83 19.59 13.53
N LEU A 467 9.86 19.15 14.79
CA LEU A 467 8.68 19.00 15.65
C LEU A 467 8.68 20.05 16.76
N ASN A 468 7.48 20.45 17.17
CA ASN A 468 7.31 21.44 18.22
C ASN A 468 7.54 20.82 19.62
N PRO A 469 8.50 21.34 20.41
CA PRO A 469 8.76 20.81 21.75
C PRO A 469 7.60 21.06 22.74
N LEU A 470 6.77 22.09 22.50
CA LEU A 470 5.67 22.46 23.42
C LEU A 470 4.56 21.41 23.48
N GLY A 471 4.44 20.56 22.46
CA GLY A 471 3.45 19.48 22.41
C GLY A 471 3.75 18.33 23.36
N VAL A 472 4.99 18.17 23.82
CA VAL A 472 5.39 17.01 24.64
C VAL A 472 4.95 17.16 26.10
N PRO A 473 5.22 18.28 26.82
CA PRO A 473 4.84 18.41 28.22
C PRO A 473 3.32 18.41 28.44
N SER A 474 2.57 19.06 27.56
CA SER A 474 1.11 19.17 27.68
C SER A 474 0.38 17.84 27.46
N ARG A 475 0.98 16.93 26.68
CA ARG A 475 0.39 15.63 26.33
C ARG A 475 0.97 14.47 27.13
N MET A 476 2.03 14.70 27.89
CA MET A 476 2.69 13.70 28.74
C MET A 476 3.05 12.41 27.97
N ASN A 477 3.54 12.55 26.73
CA ASN A 477 4.03 11.44 25.92
C ASN A 477 5.57 11.53 25.78
N VAL A 478 6.24 11.28 26.91
CA VAL A 478 7.70 11.42 27.03
C VAL A 478 8.41 10.28 26.28
N GLY A 479 7.73 9.16 26.03
CA GLY A 479 8.27 8.03 25.27
C GLY A 479 8.85 8.44 23.92
N GLN A 480 8.27 9.43 23.24
CA GLN A 480 8.78 9.92 21.94
C GLN A 480 10.18 10.55 22.04
N ILE A 481 10.53 11.15 23.19
CA ILE A 481 11.87 11.73 23.40
C ILE A 481 12.87 10.60 23.64
N LEU A 482 12.47 9.59 24.42
CA LEU A 482 13.29 8.40 24.67
C LEU A 482 13.53 7.62 23.37
N GLU A 483 12.49 7.44 22.54
CA GLU A 483 12.60 6.88 21.19
C GLU A 483 13.60 7.68 20.36
N THR A 484 13.53 9.01 20.40
CA THR A 484 14.44 9.89 19.65
C THR A 484 15.88 9.72 20.09
N HIS A 485 16.15 9.64 21.40
CA HIS A 485 17.51 9.44 21.93
C HIS A 485 18.04 8.03 21.62
N LEU A 486 17.22 7.00 21.80
CA LEU A 486 17.62 5.63 21.49
C LEU A 486 17.84 5.44 19.98
N GLY A 487 16.98 6.04 19.15
CA GLY A 487 17.13 6.06 17.71
C GLY A 487 18.39 6.81 17.26
N LEU A 488 18.76 7.90 17.95
CA LEU A 488 20.04 8.57 17.73
C LEU A 488 21.22 7.62 18.02
N ALA A 489 21.19 6.92 19.15
CA ALA A 489 22.22 5.95 19.50
C ALA A 489 22.30 4.81 18.47
N ALA A 490 21.16 4.20 18.13
CA ALA A 490 21.03 3.16 17.11
C ALA A 490 21.65 3.56 15.77
N LYS A 491 21.34 4.78 15.29
CA LYS A 491 21.92 5.30 14.05
C LYS A 491 23.42 5.52 14.17
N GLY A 492 23.88 6.16 15.25
CA GLY A 492 25.30 6.44 15.47
C GLY A 492 26.14 5.16 15.56
N LEU A 493 25.64 4.10 16.22
CA LEU A 493 26.29 2.79 16.23
C LEU A 493 26.41 2.20 14.82
N GLY A 494 25.35 2.30 14.00
CA GLY A 494 25.40 1.86 12.60
C GLY A 494 26.41 2.63 11.75
N GLU A 495 26.54 3.95 11.97
CA GLU A 495 27.56 4.78 11.32
C GLU A 495 28.98 4.40 11.75
N GLN A 496 29.19 4.03 13.01
CA GLN A 496 30.48 3.50 13.46
C GLN A 496 30.80 2.16 12.79
N ILE A 497 29.82 1.25 12.69
CA ILE A 497 29.97 -0.02 11.95
C ILE A 497 30.32 0.25 10.49
N ASP A 498 29.64 1.18 9.83
CA ASP A 498 29.91 1.54 8.43
C ASP A 498 31.32 2.11 8.26
N LYS A 499 31.77 3.00 9.17
CA LYS A 499 33.16 3.49 9.18
C LYS A 499 34.17 2.35 9.33
N MET A 500 33.92 1.38 10.22
CA MET A 500 34.79 0.22 10.41
C MET A 500 34.87 -0.66 9.15
N LEU A 501 33.74 -0.88 8.48
CA LEU A 501 33.67 -1.65 7.24
C LEU A 501 34.36 -0.92 6.08
N GLN A 502 34.17 0.39 5.94
CA GLN A 502 34.87 1.21 4.92
C GLN A 502 36.39 1.23 5.14
N GLN A 503 36.83 1.22 6.40
CA GLN A 503 38.25 1.15 6.77
C GLN A 503 38.85 -0.27 6.63
N GLN A 504 38.04 -1.27 6.25
CA GLN A 504 38.44 -2.68 6.18
C GLN A 504 39.13 -3.16 7.45
N ARG A 505 38.60 -2.77 8.62
CA ARG A 505 39.13 -3.23 9.91
C ARG A 505 38.98 -4.74 10.03
N THR A 506 39.81 -5.33 10.90
CA THR A 506 39.81 -6.78 11.12
C THR A 506 38.46 -7.25 11.65
N ILE A 507 38.03 -8.45 11.23
CA ILE A 507 36.77 -9.08 11.67
C ILE A 507 36.73 -9.21 13.20
N ALA A 508 37.88 -9.43 13.83
CA ALA A 508 38.02 -9.47 15.29
C ALA A 508 37.60 -8.15 15.96
N GLU A 509 37.96 -6.99 15.39
CA GLU A 509 37.54 -5.69 15.92
C GLU A 509 36.03 -5.47 15.78
N LEU A 510 35.45 -5.87 14.65
CA LEU A 510 34.00 -5.83 14.42
C LEU A 510 33.26 -6.71 15.44
N ARG A 511 33.73 -7.94 15.66
CA ARG A 511 33.14 -8.84 16.66
C ARG A 511 33.24 -8.28 18.07
N ILE A 512 34.37 -7.69 18.45
CA ILE A 512 34.53 -7.02 19.76
C ILE A 512 33.56 -5.83 19.89
N PHE A 513 33.33 -5.08 18.82
CA PHE A 513 32.40 -3.95 18.84
C PHE A 513 30.94 -4.43 18.96
N LEU A 514 30.55 -5.44 18.19
CA LEU A 514 29.22 -6.06 18.29
C LEU A 514 28.98 -6.67 19.68
N ASP A 515 29.98 -7.36 20.25
CA ASP A 515 29.91 -7.90 21.62
C ASP A 515 29.70 -6.80 22.67
N LYS A 516 30.34 -5.63 22.50
CA LYS A 516 30.08 -4.48 23.39
C LYS A 516 28.64 -3.96 23.27
N ILE A 517 28.07 -3.96 22.07
CA ILE A 517 26.69 -3.50 21.86
C ILE A 517 25.69 -4.48 22.47
N TYR A 518 25.76 -5.76 22.06
CA TYR A 518 24.78 -6.78 22.45
C TYR A 518 24.98 -7.27 23.89
N ASN A 519 26.20 -7.66 24.28
CA ASN A 519 26.43 -8.41 25.52
C ASN A 519 26.83 -7.56 26.73
N LYS A 520 27.26 -6.31 26.54
CA LYS A 520 27.68 -5.44 27.66
C LYS A 520 26.63 -4.41 28.07
N VAL A 521 25.99 -3.78 27.09
CA VAL A 521 24.97 -2.75 27.35
C VAL A 521 23.56 -3.32 27.18
N GLY A 522 23.38 -4.26 26.24
CA GLY A 522 22.13 -5.00 26.05
C GLY A 522 21.76 -5.86 27.25
N GLY A 523 20.45 -6.13 27.39
CA GLY A 523 19.91 -6.93 28.49
C GLY A 523 20.02 -8.44 28.28
N GLU A 524 19.98 -8.90 27.03
CA GLU A 524 20.07 -10.32 26.66
C GLU A 524 21.46 -10.65 26.10
N GLN A 525 21.98 -11.84 26.43
CA GLN A 525 23.27 -12.30 25.92
C GLN A 525 23.09 -13.05 24.61
N GLU A 526 23.78 -12.59 23.58
CA GLU A 526 23.78 -13.16 22.24
C GLU A 526 25.09 -13.92 21.98
N GLU A 527 24.95 -15.14 21.43
CA GLU A 527 26.08 -16.02 21.12
C GLU A 527 26.70 -15.70 19.75
N LEU A 528 27.35 -14.55 19.64
CA LEU A 528 28.07 -14.12 18.43
C LEU A 528 29.19 -15.10 18.00
N ASP A 529 29.60 -16.01 18.89
CA ASP A 529 30.63 -17.00 18.61
C ASP A 529 30.19 -18.15 17.71
N THR A 530 28.87 -18.38 17.61
CA THR A 530 28.30 -19.41 16.73
C THR A 530 28.30 -19.01 15.26
N LEU A 531 28.36 -17.70 14.98
CA LEU A 531 28.32 -17.15 13.63
C LEU A 531 29.67 -17.30 12.93
N THR A 532 29.61 -17.63 11.65
CA THR A 532 30.77 -17.64 10.76
C THR A 532 31.22 -16.21 10.41
N ASP A 533 32.47 -16.09 9.96
CA ASP A 533 33.03 -14.79 9.55
C ASP A 533 32.23 -14.14 8.41
N GLU A 534 31.69 -14.94 7.49
CA GLU A 534 30.83 -14.47 6.39
C GLU A 534 29.50 -13.93 6.92
N GLU A 535 28.86 -14.65 7.85
CA GLU A 535 27.60 -14.21 8.46
C GLU A 535 27.77 -12.93 9.28
N ILE A 536 28.90 -12.73 9.95
CA ILE A 536 29.19 -11.48 10.65
C ILE A 536 29.33 -10.31 9.67
N LEU A 537 29.95 -10.52 8.52
CA LEU A 537 30.06 -9.48 7.50
C LEU A 537 28.69 -9.13 6.90
N VAL A 538 27.83 -10.13 6.69
CA VAL A 538 26.44 -9.92 6.25
C VAL A 538 25.64 -9.16 7.32
N LEU A 539 25.74 -9.57 8.58
CA LEU A 539 25.10 -8.90 9.71
C LEU A 539 25.56 -7.44 9.80
N ALA A 540 26.87 -7.20 9.82
CA ALA A 540 27.44 -5.86 9.86
C ALA A 540 27.01 -5.03 8.63
N GLY A 541 26.88 -5.65 7.46
CA GLY A 541 26.31 -5.05 6.24
C GLY A 541 24.88 -4.55 6.45
N ASN A 542 24.03 -5.35 7.09
CA ASN A 542 22.65 -5.00 7.40
C ASN A 542 22.54 -3.90 8.46
N LEU A 543 23.48 -3.83 9.41
CA LEU A 543 23.49 -2.86 10.51
C LEU A 543 24.05 -1.48 10.13
N ARG A 544 24.58 -1.29 8.90
CA ARG A 544 25.12 0.01 8.43
C ARG A 544 24.12 1.15 8.49
N LYS A 545 22.84 0.85 8.24
CA LYS A 545 21.77 1.86 8.27
C LYS A 545 21.42 2.32 9.69
N GLY A 546 21.84 1.56 10.70
CA GLY A 546 21.51 1.71 12.11
C GLY A 546 21.31 0.34 12.74
N VAL A 547 21.66 0.21 14.01
CA VAL A 547 21.46 -1.03 14.78
C VAL A 547 20.02 -1.05 15.31
N PRO A 548 19.14 -1.96 14.87
CA PRO A 548 17.79 -2.06 15.44
C PRO A 548 17.88 -2.50 16.90
N LEU A 549 17.15 -1.81 17.77
CA LEU A 549 17.09 -2.06 19.21
C LEU A 549 15.65 -2.35 19.60
N ALA A 550 15.44 -3.37 20.43
CA ALA A 550 14.12 -3.70 20.96
C ALA A 550 13.99 -3.21 22.41
N THR A 551 12.89 -2.52 22.69
CA THR A 551 12.48 -2.13 24.06
C THR A 551 11.08 -2.66 24.32
N PRO A 552 10.96 -3.88 24.89
CA PRO A 552 9.68 -4.47 25.26
C PRO A 552 8.83 -3.54 26.16
N VAL A 553 7.51 -3.66 26.04
CA VAL A 553 6.58 -2.86 26.85
C VAL A 553 6.68 -3.23 28.33
N PHE A 554 6.87 -2.22 29.19
CA PHE A 554 7.09 -2.36 30.65
C PHE A 554 8.38 -3.10 31.06
N ASP A 555 9.23 -3.47 30.10
CA ASP A 555 10.53 -4.11 30.31
C ASP A 555 11.54 -3.55 29.28
N GLY A 556 11.51 -2.22 29.14
CA GLY A 556 12.26 -1.47 28.14
C GLY A 556 13.64 -1.05 28.62
N ALA A 557 14.41 -0.40 27.72
CA ALA A 557 15.74 0.10 28.05
C ALA A 557 15.69 1.22 29.10
N GLU A 558 16.53 1.12 30.12
CA GLU A 558 16.65 2.17 31.14
C GLU A 558 17.45 3.37 30.61
N GLU A 559 17.22 4.56 31.19
CA GLU A 559 17.92 5.79 30.81
C GLU A 559 19.46 5.65 30.91
N GLY A 560 19.96 4.85 31.87
CA GLY A 560 21.38 4.56 32.02
C GLY A 560 21.97 3.87 30.78
N GLN A 561 21.27 2.84 30.28
CA GLN A 561 21.68 2.09 29.09
C GLN A 561 21.65 2.97 27.83
N ILE A 562 20.63 3.82 27.67
CA ILE A 562 20.56 4.76 26.54
C ILE A 562 21.78 5.69 26.51
N LYS A 563 22.21 6.20 27.67
CA LYS A 563 23.39 7.07 27.79
C LYS A 563 24.68 6.33 27.47
N GLU A 564 24.80 5.07 27.86
CA GLU A 564 25.96 4.24 27.53
C GLU A 564 26.03 3.92 26.02
N LEU A 565 24.90 3.64 25.38
CA LEU A 565 24.83 3.45 23.92
C LEU A 565 25.19 4.74 23.16
N LEU A 566 24.73 5.90 23.63
CA LEU A 566 25.12 7.20 23.06
C LEU A 566 26.63 7.44 23.16
N GLU A 567 27.24 7.09 24.29
CA GLU A 567 28.68 7.21 24.51
C GLU A 567 29.48 6.25 23.61
N LEU A 568 29.02 5.01 23.44
CA LEU A 568 29.59 4.05 22.48
C LEU A 568 29.49 4.54 21.02
N ALA A 569 28.47 5.32 20.70
CA ALA A 569 28.28 5.92 19.38
C ALA A 569 29.11 7.20 19.16
N GLU A 570 29.89 7.64 20.15
CA GLU A 570 30.62 8.92 20.17
C GLU A 570 29.70 10.17 20.15
N LEU A 571 28.51 10.04 20.74
CA LEU A 571 27.49 11.10 20.80
C LEU A 571 27.30 11.65 22.22
N PRO A 572 26.76 12.88 22.37
CA PRO A 572 26.52 13.46 23.69
C PRO A 572 25.54 12.63 24.52
N ARG A 573 25.88 12.35 25.79
CA ARG A 573 25.01 11.63 26.74
C ARG A 573 23.65 12.31 26.98
N THR A 574 23.51 13.58 26.65
CA THR A 574 22.25 14.33 26.77
C THR A 574 21.28 14.06 25.63
N GLY A 575 21.73 13.45 24.52
CA GLY A 575 20.95 13.32 23.29
C GLY A 575 20.71 14.65 22.56
N GLN A 576 21.35 15.73 23.01
CA GLN A 576 21.24 17.07 22.42
C GLN A 576 22.48 17.41 21.62
N GLN A 577 22.29 18.05 20.48
CA GLN A 577 23.36 18.47 19.57
C GLN A 577 23.28 19.97 19.32
N ILE A 578 24.43 20.55 18.97
CA ILE A 578 24.49 21.93 18.49
C ILE A 578 24.03 21.94 17.03
N LEU A 579 23.05 22.79 16.73
CA LEU A 579 22.54 23.00 15.39
C LEU A 579 22.87 24.41 14.90
N PHE A 580 22.89 24.56 13.59
CA PHE A 580 23.08 25.80 12.86
C PHE A 580 21.85 26.07 11.99
N ASP A 581 21.44 27.33 11.89
CA ASP A 581 20.37 27.76 11.00
C ASP A 581 20.84 27.63 9.55
N GLY A 582 20.11 26.90 8.72
CA GLY A 582 20.43 26.73 7.30
C GLY A 582 20.40 28.05 6.51
N ARG A 583 19.59 29.03 6.94
CA ARG A 583 19.41 30.29 6.22
C ARG A 583 20.51 31.31 6.52
N THR A 584 20.88 31.44 7.78
CA THR A 584 21.85 32.45 8.24
C THR A 584 23.24 31.87 8.45
N GLY A 585 23.34 30.56 8.69
CA GLY A 585 24.57 29.89 9.13
C GLY A 585 24.92 30.14 10.60
N GLU A 586 24.07 30.85 11.35
CA GLU A 586 24.31 31.14 12.77
C GLU A 586 23.98 29.92 13.64
N GLN A 587 24.78 29.73 14.69
CA GLN A 587 24.54 28.67 15.66
C GLN A 587 23.33 29.01 16.53
N PHE A 588 22.48 28.03 16.84
CA PHE A 588 21.43 28.21 17.84
C PHE A 588 22.00 28.39 19.25
N ASP A 589 21.38 29.29 20.02
CA ASP A 589 21.79 29.64 21.39
C ASP A 589 21.81 28.44 22.36
N ARG A 590 20.93 27.45 22.13
CA ARG A 590 20.77 26.27 22.98
C ARG A 590 20.91 24.99 22.17
N PRO A 591 21.51 23.94 22.76
CA PRO A 591 21.53 22.63 22.12
C PRO A 591 20.10 22.09 22.01
N VAL A 592 19.84 21.37 20.92
CA VAL A 592 18.51 20.87 20.56
C VAL A 592 18.52 19.35 20.62
N THR A 593 17.45 18.75 21.10
CA THR A 593 17.27 17.29 21.02
C THR A 593 17.08 16.90 19.57
N VAL A 594 18.02 16.09 19.06
CA VAL A 594 18.03 15.59 17.69
C VAL A 594 18.20 14.08 17.73
N GLY A 595 17.43 13.35 16.94
CA GLY A 595 17.58 11.91 16.87
C GLY A 595 16.68 11.28 15.82
N TYR A 596 16.47 9.97 15.92
CA TYR A 596 15.63 9.25 14.96
C TYR A 596 14.33 8.81 15.61
N MET A 597 13.22 9.23 15.02
CA MET A 597 11.87 8.81 15.44
C MET A 597 11.20 8.07 14.29
N TYR A 598 10.43 7.03 14.62
CA TYR A 598 9.67 6.29 13.63
C TYR A 598 8.37 7.01 13.25
N MET A 599 8.36 7.60 12.05
CA MET A 599 7.26 8.42 11.56
C MET A 599 6.40 7.68 10.53
N LEU A 600 5.08 7.78 10.68
CA LEU A 600 4.09 7.10 9.86
C LEU A 600 3.30 8.12 9.00
N LYS A 601 3.05 7.76 7.75
CA LYS A 601 2.10 8.48 6.86
C LYS A 601 0.72 7.86 7.03
N LEU A 602 -0.26 8.64 7.46
CA LEU A 602 -1.63 8.15 7.66
C LEU A 602 -2.44 8.18 6.36
N ASN A 603 -3.49 7.35 6.27
CA ASN A 603 -4.44 7.31 5.15
C ASN A 603 -5.39 8.53 5.09
N HIS A 604 -4.94 9.68 5.61
CA HIS A 604 -5.66 10.94 5.68
C HIS A 604 -4.98 11.93 4.75
N LEU A 605 -5.06 11.64 3.45
CA LEU A 605 -4.40 12.40 2.41
C LEU A 605 -5.20 13.65 2.04
N VAL A 606 -4.50 14.74 1.74
CA VAL A 606 -5.16 16.01 1.39
C VAL A 606 -5.93 15.91 0.08
N ASP A 607 -5.41 15.17 -0.91
CA ASP A 607 -6.07 14.98 -2.22
C ASP A 607 -7.46 14.34 -2.08
N ASP A 608 -7.64 13.46 -1.10
CA ASP A 608 -8.92 12.81 -0.86
C ASP A 608 -9.90 13.74 -0.14
N LYS A 609 -9.39 14.73 0.61
CA LYS A 609 -10.17 15.67 1.40
C LYS A 609 -10.48 16.98 0.69
N MET A 610 -9.63 17.40 -0.25
CA MET A 610 -9.87 18.60 -1.04
C MET A 610 -11.13 18.40 -1.88
N HIS A 611 -12.08 19.32 -1.69
CA HIS A 611 -13.35 19.33 -2.40
C HIS A 611 -13.79 20.77 -2.58
N ALA A 612 -14.16 21.13 -3.81
CA ALA A 612 -14.66 22.45 -4.16
C ALA A 612 -15.82 22.29 -5.13
N ARG A 613 -16.79 23.20 -5.00
CA ARG A 613 -17.97 23.26 -5.86
C ARG A 613 -18.30 24.71 -6.15
N SER A 614 -18.51 25.03 -7.43
CA SER A 614 -19.17 26.25 -7.88
C SER A 614 -20.65 25.96 -8.14
N THR A 615 -20.93 25.18 -9.18
CA THR A 615 -22.25 24.65 -9.54
C THR A 615 -22.15 23.14 -9.71
N GLY A 616 -23.29 22.44 -9.69
CA GLY A 616 -23.29 20.98 -9.79
C GLY A 616 -24.69 20.40 -9.78
N SER A 617 -24.79 19.11 -9.54
CA SER A 617 -26.07 18.41 -9.48
C SER A 617 -26.89 18.83 -8.25
N TYR A 618 -28.22 18.77 -8.42
CA TYR A 618 -29.22 19.10 -7.41
C TYR A 618 -30.15 17.92 -7.18
N SER A 619 -30.70 17.85 -5.97
CA SER A 619 -31.72 16.88 -5.59
C SER A 619 -33.00 17.13 -6.39
N LEU A 620 -33.64 16.06 -6.86
CA LEU A 620 -34.89 16.15 -7.61
C LEU A 620 -36.04 16.70 -6.73
N VAL A 621 -36.06 16.33 -5.45
CA VAL A 621 -37.17 16.66 -4.54
C VAL A 621 -36.98 18.04 -3.93
N THR A 622 -35.84 18.26 -3.26
CA THR A 622 -35.60 19.47 -2.48
C THR A 622 -34.95 20.58 -3.30
N GLN A 623 -34.50 20.31 -4.53
CA GLN A 623 -33.73 21.23 -5.38
C GLN A 623 -32.42 21.76 -4.75
N GLN A 624 -32.01 21.21 -3.61
CA GLN A 624 -30.75 21.53 -2.93
C GLN A 624 -29.56 20.87 -3.61
N PRO A 625 -28.35 21.46 -3.48
CA PRO A 625 -27.09 20.79 -3.82
C PRO A 625 -27.03 19.37 -3.25
N LEU A 626 -26.66 18.39 -4.07
CA LEU A 626 -26.41 17.03 -3.56
C LEU A 626 -25.29 17.06 -2.50
N GLY A 627 -25.25 16.07 -1.61
CA GLY A 627 -24.18 15.94 -0.62
C GLY A 627 -23.02 15.07 -1.11
N GLY A 628 -21.81 15.38 -0.65
CA GLY A 628 -20.63 14.51 -0.79
C GLY A 628 -19.80 14.71 -2.07
N LYS A 629 -18.49 14.46 -1.96
CA LYS A 629 -17.50 14.65 -3.04
C LYS A 629 -17.79 13.83 -4.29
N ALA A 630 -18.25 12.59 -4.14
CA ALA A 630 -18.55 11.69 -5.26
C ALA A 630 -19.64 12.22 -6.22
N GLN A 631 -20.53 13.10 -5.72
CA GLN A 631 -21.61 13.72 -6.50
C GLN A 631 -21.33 15.20 -6.81
N PHE A 632 -20.08 15.66 -6.60
CA PHE A 632 -19.72 17.08 -6.62
C PHE A 632 -20.67 17.93 -5.75
N GLY A 633 -20.91 17.44 -4.54
CA GLY A 633 -21.91 17.97 -3.63
C GLY A 633 -21.56 19.33 -3.00
N GLY A 634 -22.55 20.02 -2.45
CA GLY A 634 -22.34 21.26 -1.69
C GLY A 634 -21.88 20.97 -0.24
N GLN A 635 -21.30 21.98 0.40
CA GLN A 635 -21.05 21.95 1.83
C GLN A 635 -22.36 22.20 2.58
N ARG A 636 -22.59 21.46 3.66
CA ARG A 636 -23.75 21.70 4.51
C ARG A 636 -23.53 22.98 5.33
N PHE A 637 -24.45 23.93 5.16
CA PHE A 637 -24.57 25.11 6.00
C PHE A 637 -25.72 24.87 6.97
N GLY A 638 -25.42 24.69 8.25
CA GLY A 638 -26.36 24.28 9.28
C GLY A 638 -26.83 25.44 10.16
N GLU A 639 -27.58 25.08 11.19
CA GLU A 639 -28.18 26.02 12.14
C GLU A 639 -27.12 26.82 12.93
N MET A 640 -26.02 26.18 13.33
CA MET A 640 -24.93 26.88 14.05
C MET A 640 -24.25 27.93 13.18
N GLU A 641 -24.05 27.64 11.89
CA GLU A 641 -23.47 28.61 10.96
C GLU A 641 -24.44 29.75 10.62
N VAL A 642 -25.75 29.48 10.59
CA VAL A 642 -26.80 30.50 10.49
C VAL A 642 -26.73 31.47 11.67
N TRP A 643 -26.69 30.95 12.90
CA TRP A 643 -26.58 31.79 14.11
C TRP A 643 -25.32 32.64 14.11
N ALA A 644 -24.21 32.13 13.58
CA ALA A 644 -22.99 32.91 13.44
C ALA A 644 -23.22 34.14 12.55
N LEU A 645 -23.85 33.97 11.37
CA LEU A 645 -24.14 35.11 10.48
C LEU A 645 -25.18 36.07 11.06
N GLU A 646 -26.18 35.57 11.78
CA GLU A 646 -27.17 36.40 12.48
C GLU A 646 -26.50 37.26 13.56
N ALA A 647 -25.57 36.70 14.33
CA ALA A 647 -24.82 37.42 15.36
C ALA A 647 -23.97 38.56 14.78
N TYR A 648 -23.43 38.40 13.58
CA TYR A 648 -22.72 39.47 12.85
C TYR A 648 -23.66 40.48 12.18
N GLY A 649 -24.97 40.22 12.14
CA GLY A 649 -25.93 41.04 11.37
C GLY A 649 -25.75 40.93 9.86
N ALA A 650 -25.15 39.85 9.36
CA ALA A 650 -24.83 39.62 7.95
C ALA A 650 -26.07 39.12 7.16
N ALA A 651 -27.15 39.91 7.18
CA ALA A 651 -28.46 39.52 6.65
C ALA A 651 -28.44 39.16 5.16
N TYR A 652 -27.73 39.91 4.32
CA TYR A 652 -27.62 39.64 2.88
C TYR A 652 -26.85 38.35 2.58
N THR A 653 -25.76 38.10 3.32
CA THR A 653 -24.98 36.85 3.19
C THR A 653 -25.82 35.64 3.61
N LEU A 654 -26.56 35.77 4.71
CA LEU A 654 -27.48 34.73 5.18
C LEU A 654 -28.57 34.47 4.12
N GLN A 655 -29.19 35.53 3.59
CA GLN A 655 -30.23 35.43 2.57
C GLN A 655 -29.71 34.72 1.32
N GLU A 656 -28.52 35.08 0.84
CA GLU A 656 -27.88 34.45 -0.32
C GLU A 656 -27.62 32.94 -0.09
N MET A 657 -27.09 32.58 1.09
CA MET A 657 -26.78 31.18 1.46
C MET A 657 -28.04 30.31 1.53
N LEU A 658 -29.15 30.84 2.05
CA LEU A 658 -30.41 30.11 2.22
C LEU A 658 -31.30 30.08 0.97
N THR A 659 -31.06 30.95 -0.01
CA THR A 659 -31.88 31.05 -1.23
C THR A 659 -31.08 30.67 -2.46
N VAL A 660 -30.39 31.65 -3.04
CA VAL A 660 -29.77 31.60 -4.37
C VAL A 660 -28.62 30.57 -4.46
N LYS A 661 -27.89 30.34 -3.37
CA LYS A 661 -26.84 29.30 -3.30
C LYS A 661 -27.37 27.90 -2.96
N SER A 662 -28.63 27.80 -2.56
CA SER A 662 -29.28 26.57 -2.12
C SER A 662 -30.32 26.11 -3.16
N ASP A 663 -31.59 26.41 -2.94
CA ASP A 663 -32.76 25.77 -3.54
C ASP A 663 -33.69 26.74 -4.28
N ASP A 664 -33.34 28.02 -4.40
CA ASP A 664 -34.03 28.94 -5.32
C ASP A 664 -33.58 28.69 -6.77
N VAL A 665 -34.44 27.99 -7.53
CA VAL A 665 -34.15 27.54 -8.90
C VAL A 665 -34.04 28.71 -9.89
N GLU A 666 -34.89 29.73 -9.75
CA GLU A 666 -34.89 30.88 -10.64
C GLU A 666 -33.80 31.88 -10.24
N GLY A 667 -33.65 32.15 -8.94
CA GLY A 667 -32.62 33.00 -8.40
C GLY A 667 -31.22 32.51 -8.75
N ARG A 668 -30.92 31.21 -8.59
CA ARG A 668 -29.58 30.67 -8.90
C ARG A 668 -29.19 30.85 -10.36
N THR A 669 -30.16 30.73 -11.28
CA THR A 669 -29.92 30.90 -12.71
C THR A 669 -29.69 32.37 -13.05
N ARG A 670 -30.46 33.27 -12.44
CA ARG A 670 -30.30 34.73 -12.60
C ARG A 670 -28.96 35.20 -12.05
N ILE A 671 -28.57 34.79 -10.85
CA ILE A 671 -27.30 35.22 -10.27
C ILE A 671 -26.11 34.73 -11.09
N TYR A 672 -26.18 33.50 -11.63
CA TYR A 672 -25.12 32.98 -12.47
C TYR A 672 -24.93 33.83 -13.72
N LYS A 673 -26.01 34.21 -14.39
CA LYS A 673 -25.97 35.15 -15.52
C LYS A 673 -25.43 36.51 -15.10
N ASN A 674 -25.94 37.08 -14.02
CA ASN A 674 -25.50 38.38 -13.51
C ASN A 674 -23.99 38.37 -13.24
N ILE A 675 -23.46 37.34 -12.57
CA ILE A 675 -22.02 37.21 -12.27
C ILE A 675 -21.20 37.15 -13.57
N VAL A 676 -21.66 36.41 -14.58
CA VAL A 676 -21.00 36.34 -15.90
C VAL A 676 -21.03 37.70 -16.60
N ASP A 677 -22.11 38.46 -16.45
CA ASP A 677 -22.27 39.80 -16.99
C ASP A 677 -21.52 40.89 -16.16
N GLY A 678 -20.85 40.50 -15.07
CA GLY A 678 -20.13 41.41 -14.17
C GLY A 678 -21.04 42.19 -13.20
N ASN A 679 -22.32 41.81 -13.09
CA ASN A 679 -23.27 42.36 -12.14
C ASN A 679 -23.39 41.45 -10.90
N HIS A 680 -23.15 41.98 -9.71
CA HIS A 680 -23.21 41.20 -8.46
C HIS A 680 -24.54 41.37 -7.70
N TYR A 681 -25.60 41.80 -8.39
CA TYR A 681 -26.93 41.95 -7.80
C TYR A 681 -27.66 40.61 -7.66
N MET A 682 -28.27 40.39 -6.48
CA MET A 682 -29.10 39.22 -6.19
C MET A 682 -30.58 39.60 -6.12
N ASP A 683 -31.42 38.78 -6.74
CA ASP A 683 -32.88 38.90 -6.67
C ASP A 683 -33.46 37.59 -6.12
N PRO A 684 -33.57 37.46 -4.78
CA PRO A 684 -33.91 36.21 -4.13
C PRO A 684 -35.42 35.94 -4.24
N GLY A 685 -35.76 34.75 -4.72
CA GLY A 685 -37.11 34.20 -4.72
C GLY A 685 -37.42 33.44 -3.43
N MET A 686 -38.49 32.64 -3.49
CA MET A 686 -38.89 31.74 -2.41
C MET A 686 -38.13 30.41 -2.51
N PRO A 687 -37.52 29.92 -1.42
CA PRO A 687 -36.88 28.61 -1.41
C PRO A 687 -37.85 27.47 -1.75
N GLU A 688 -37.42 26.51 -2.56
CA GLU A 688 -38.25 25.35 -2.91
C GLU A 688 -38.55 24.46 -1.69
N SER A 689 -37.65 24.39 -0.71
CA SER A 689 -37.90 23.69 0.56
C SER A 689 -39.14 24.24 1.29
N PHE A 690 -39.36 25.55 1.24
CA PHE A 690 -40.55 26.18 1.81
C PHE A 690 -41.80 25.85 0.99
N ASN A 691 -41.69 25.83 -0.35
CA ASN A 691 -42.79 25.38 -1.21
C ASN A 691 -43.19 23.94 -0.92
N VAL A 692 -42.21 23.03 -0.82
CA VAL A 692 -42.44 21.62 -0.46
C VAL A 692 -43.16 21.52 0.88
N LEU A 693 -42.68 22.25 1.91
CA LEU A 693 -43.33 22.28 3.22
C LEU A 693 -44.80 22.73 3.13
N THR A 694 -45.11 23.80 2.40
CA THR A 694 -46.50 24.26 2.26
C THR A 694 -47.38 23.22 1.56
N LYS A 695 -46.86 22.51 0.57
CA LYS A 695 -47.58 21.43 -0.12
C LYS A 695 -47.80 20.22 0.78
N GLU A 696 -46.81 19.84 1.56
CA GLU A 696 -46.91 18.76 2.54
C GLU A 696 -47.96 19.08 3.61
N ILE A 697 -47.96 20.29 4.17
CA ILE A 697 -48.99 20.72 5.13
C ILE A 697 -50.39 20.70 4.50
N ARG A 698 -50.53 21.21 3.26
CA ARG A 698 -51.82 21.15 2.54
C ARG A 698 -52.29 19.74 2.27
N SER A 699 -51.38 18.79 2.03
CA SER A 699 -51.72 17.38 1.82
C SER A 699 -52.34 16.72 3.05
N LEU A 700 -52.08 17.26 4.25
CA LEU A 700 -52.71 16.83 5.51
C LEU A 700 -54.14 17.37 5.70
N GLY A 701 -54.65 18.17 4.75
CA GLY A 701 -55.96 18.83 4.84
C GLY A 701 -55.96 20.15 5.63
N ILE A 702 -54.78 20.69 5.97
CA ILE A 702 -54.62 21.97 6.64
C ILE A 702 -54.48 23.08 5.58
N ASN A 703 -55.32 24.12 5.63
CA ASN A 703 -55.17 25.26 4.72
C ASN A 703 -54.10 26.23 5.25
N ILE A 704 -53.04 26.43 4.47
CA ILE A 704 -51.99 27.43 4.71
C ILE A 704 -51.85 28.30 3.47
N GLU A 705 -51.94 29.62 3.63
CA GLU A 705 -51.87 30.60 2.54
C GLU A 705 -50.90 31.72 2.92
N LEU A 706 -50.15 32.20 1.93
CA LEU A 706 -49.34 33.41 2.06
C LEU A 706 -50.27 34.61 1.91
N LYS A 707 -50.47 35.37 2.98
CA LYS A 707 -51.13 36.66 2.88
C LYS A 707 -50.12 37.65 2.32
N ASN A 708 -50.44 38.26 1.18
CA ASN A 708 -49.75 39.48 0.77
C ASN A 708 -50.03 40.51 1.86
N GLY A 709 -48.98 41.03 2.50
CA GLY A 709 -49.12 42.16 3.41
C GLY A 709 -49.66 43.36 2.64
N ASP A 710 -50.63 44.06 3.24
CA ASP A 710 -51.07 45.38 2.79
C ASP A 710 -49.92 46.39 2.78
#